data_AF-A0A6L9YHR6-F1
#
_entry.id   AF-A0A6L9YHR6-F1
#
_cell.length_a   1.000
_cell.length_b   1.000
_cell.length_c   1.000
_cell.angle_alpha   90.00
_cell.angle_beta   90.00
_cell.angle_gamma   90.00
#
_symmetry.space_group_name_H-M   'P 1'
#
loop_
_entity.id
_entity.type
_entity.pdbx_description
1 polymer ?
#
loop_
_entity_poly.entity_id
_entity_poly.type
_entity_poly.pdbx_seq_one_letter_code
_entity_poly.pdbx_strand_id
1 'polypeptide(L)'
;MYTNQQRTNIASRLTEILDKRKPFIERLTSVENHLKTLYSTLLELEKHRQKLIKLPDNAEIAGNLQQINFPGLLKRLEFQTNKLAQLHKRFDRGTLNIGVVGLMGQGKSTLLKSLSGLSDDEIPAREGGACTAVRSTVYHQNQPTYARVTFHDEDSFLKEVIGSYYEELGLVPKPKSLDEFASQLPELPSDAATKKAMYQRLRNEYYAHFNQYRHLLEANSPRVLDRVPKEEIRNYVVHQQDANSDFAVLAVREVEIFCPFSRSEVEKIALVDIPGLGDLRVGDENLMLQTLGERVDVVLFVRRPDSVRYGWEARDTKLYDTAHKALNDLPERSFMVLNKMSSADKYNSKGCETLKRTIRENHIEVVNCVIADCSNPDQANQVLELILDYLVNNIEDLDSKYAKAYQDHIDILHRDLDTDLQKASKALAGFGDEDQLFVERFKEFKEELSDSLEKFLKKLRKNRETVDPYFKAKVDTVMKACQSDPGIPALEEIERQRTDRFGGSYRSTYYGSIAAMRANLSKHFLSLNEGLQQSVEQLKSEVTNVLVNLKKGHLGNLTKERDAKFLGVMTELLDKYNNQLELGFRTLWESQVSYEGLIIHSIRQHFDDELEPDLINNNTLSITNSESGKSQVEEFNQQEVKNRLEALHKKVVIKCKQTLDQWLTEPSQVRYFIIGEFFDRIHYAKDIGDQWRTFLRKEEIRSKVWPEFQRLKEHKQIQQEWQNLLQKAISSNTLESMQFLN
;
A
#
# COMPACT_ATOMS: atom_id res chain seq x y z
N MET A 1 -50.40 37.37 -27.55
CA MET A 1 -49.80 38.49 -26.82
C MET A 1 -50.49 38.62 -25.49
N TYR A 2 -49.71 38.62 -24.43
CA TYR A 2 -50.22 38.76 -23.07
C TYR A 2 -50.89 40.11 -22.79
N THR A 3 -51.91 40.05 -21.93
CA THR A 3 -52.51 41.21 -21.27
C THR A 3 -51.63 41.68 -20.10
N ASN A 4 -51.68 42.97 -19.71
CA ASN A 4 -50.90 43.52 -18.59
C ASN A 4 -51.04 42.72 -17.27
N GLN A 5 -52.21 42.11 -17.03
CA GLN A 5 -52.43 41.27 -15.86
C GLN A 5 -51.66 39.93 -15.95
N GLN A 6 -51.65 39.27 -17.11
CA GLN A 6 -50.85 38.07 -17.34
C GLN A 6 -49.35 38.36 -17.20
N ARG A 7 -48.90 39.52 -17.72
CA ARG A 7 -47.52 40.00 -17.60
C ARG A 7 -47.03 40.03 -16.16
N THR A 8 -47.84 40.65 -15.30
CA THR A 8 -47.53 40.81 -13.88
C THR A 8 -47.53 39.46 -13.15
N ASN A 9 -48.45 38.56 -13.52
CA ASN A 9 -48.54 37.22 -12.93
C ASN A 9 -47.30 36.36 -13.25
N ILE A 10 -46.86 36.34 -14.51
CA ILE A 10 -45.66 35.60 -14.93
C ILE A 10 -44.41 36.13 -14.21
N ALA A 11 -44.22 37.44 -14.17
CA ALA A 11 -43.08 38.06 -13.48
C ALA A 11 -43.04 37.70 -11.98
N SER A 12 -44.21 37.67 -11.30
CA SER A 12 -44.31 37.23 -9.90
C SER A 12 -43.92 35.75 -9.74
N ARG A 13 -44.48 34.86 -10.56
CA ARG A 13 -44.18 33.42 -10.49
C ARG A 13 -42.70 33.11 -10.77
N LEU A 14 -42.09 33.80 -11.73
CA LEU A 14 -40.64 33.67 -11.99
C LEU A 14 -39.80 34.10 -10.78
N THR A 15 -40.20 35.15 -10.09
CA THR A 15 -39.53 35.61 -8.87
C THR A 15 -39.68 34.59 -7.74
N GLU A 16 -40.88 34.04 -7.54
CA GLU A 16 -41.13 32.98 -6.56
C GLU A 16 -40.28 31.72 -6.81
N ILE A 17 -40.14 31.31 -8.08
CA ILE A 17 -39.28 30.18 -8.47
C ILE A 17 -37.82 30.44 -8.06
N LEU A 18 -37.29 31.61 -8.36
CA LEU A 18 -35.91 31.97 -8.01
C LEU A 18 -35.72 32.07 -6.50
N ASP A 19 -36.69 32.60 -5.76
CA ASP A 19 -36.63 32.68 -4.29
C ASP A 19 -36.65 31.29 -3.64
N LYS A 20 -37.37 30.32 -4.21
CA LYS A 20 -37.34 28.91 -3.76
C LYS A 20 -35.98 28.23 -3.98
N ARG A 21 -35.14 28.71 -4.91
CA ARG A 21 -33.78 28.18 -5.13
C ARG A 21 -32.81 28.58 -4.00
N LYS A 22 -33.04 29.69 -3.30
CA LYS A 22 -32.17 30.18 -2.20
C LYS A 22 -31.91 29.15 -1.09
N PRO A 23 -32.93 28.56 -0.42
CA PRO A 23 -32.68 27.56 0.61
C PRO A 23 -32.04 26.28 0.05
N PHE A 24 -32.26 25.97 -1.23
CA PHE A 24 -31.60 24.84 -1.89
C PHE A 24 -30.09 25.10 -2.06
N ILE A 25 -29.69 26.32 -2.46
CA ILE A 25 -28.29 26.72 -2.59
C ILE A 25 -27.57 26.63 -1.23
N GLU A 26 -28.19 27.11 -0.15
CA GLU A 26 -27.60 27.04 1.20
C GLU A 26 -27.28 25.59 1.61
N ARG A 27 -28.20 24.65 1.35
CA ARG A 27 -27.94 23.22 1.56
C ARG A 27 -26.82 22.70 0.66
N LEU A 28 -26.79 23.12 -0.60
CA LEU A 28 -25.75 22.74 -1.55
C LEU A 28 -24.36 23.19 -1.10
N THR A 29 -24.23 24.44 -0.64
CA THR A 29 -22.99 24.99 -0.09
C THR A 29 -22.54 24.21 1.15
N SER A 30 -23.46 23.80 2.02
CA SER A 30 -23.16 22.95 3.18
C SER A 30 -22.56 21.60 2.74
N VAL A 31 -23.18 20.93 1.77
CA VAL A 31 -22.67 19.66 1.23
C VAL A 31 -21.32 19.83 0.54
N GLU A 32 -21.10 20.90 -0.23
CA GLU A 32 -19.80 21.17 -0.86
C GLU A 32 -18.67 21.33 0.17
N ASN A 33 -18.92 22.09 1.24
CA ASN A 33 -17.95 22.28 2.31
C ASN A 33 -17.68 20.96 3.07
N HIS A 34 -18.72 20.16 3.26
CA HIS A 34 -18.59 18.83 3.85
C HIS A 34 -17.74 17.89 2.98
N LEU A 35 -17.98 17.83 1.67
CA LEU A 35 -17.18 17.02 0.74
C LEU A 35 -15.71 17.46 0.70
N LYS A 36 -15.42 18.77 0.75
CA LYS A 36 -14.04 19.29 0.87
C LYS A 36 -13.36 18.83 2.16
N THR A 37 -14.08 18.86 3.27
CA THR A 37 -13.57 18.39 4.57
C THR A 37 -13.28 16.89 4.51
N LEU A 38 -14.21 16.09 3.97
CA LEU A 38 -14.03 14.66 3.78
C LEU A 38 -12.84 14.31 2.89
N TYR A 39 -12.66 15.05 1.78
CA TYR A 39 -11.50 14.91 0.91
C TYR A 39 -10.18 15.11 1.68
N SER A 40 -10.09 16.16 2.50
CA SER A 40 -8.90 16.44 3.30
C SER A 40 -8.60 15.33 4.31
N THR A 41 -9.62 14.83 5.01
CA THR A 41 -9.49 13.73 5.99
C THR A 41 -9.08 12.43 5.31
N LEU A 42 -9.67 12.10 4.16
CA LEU A 42 -9.34 10.89 3.40
C LEU A 42 -7.91 10.97 2.83
N LEU A 43 -7.46 12.16 2.43
CA LEU A 43 -6.09 12.38 1.96
C LEU A 43 -5.06 12.16 3.07
N GLU A 44 -5.34 12.59 4.30
CA GLU A 44 -4.49 12.28 5.47
C GLU A 44 -4.45 10.77 5.75
N LEU A 45 -5.61 10.11 5.70
CA LEU A 45 -5.71 8.66 5.89
C LEU A 45 -4.92 7.89 4.82
N GLU A 46 -4.98 8.31 3.55
CA GLU A 46 -4.19 7.72 2.45
C GLU A 46 -2.68 7.92 2.66
N LYS A 47 -2.25 9.12 3.10
CA LYS A 47 -0.84 9.37 3.44
C LYS A 47 -0.36 8.43 4.54
N HIS A 48 -1.18 8.19 5.57
CA HIS A 48 -0.86 7.25 6.64
C HIS A 48 -0.81 5.81 6.12
N ARG A 49 -1.82 5.37 5.34
CA ARG A 49 -1.85 4.06 4.68
C ARG A 49 -0.57 3.74 3.89
N GLN A 50 -0.08 4.71 3.11
CA GLN A 50 1.15 4.57 2.33
C GLN A 50 2.41 4.41 3.19
N LYS A 51 2.45 5.05 4.36
CA LYS A 51 3.54 4.86 5.33
C LYS A 51 3.50 3.44 5.90
N LEU A 52 2.31 2.95 6.23
CA LEU A 52 2.11 1.61 6.81
C LEU A 52 2.48 0.48 5.86
N ILE A 53 2.13 0.60 4.57
CA ILE A 53 2.49 -0.41 3.55
C ILE A 53 4.00 -0.57 3.40
N LYS A 54 4.79 0.47 3.71
CA LYS A 54 6.26 0.45 3.61
C LYS A 54 6.94 -0.12 4.86
N LEU A 55 6.20 -0.47 5.91
CA LEU A 55 6.79 -1.05 7.10
C LEU A 55 7.30 -2.47 6.80
N PRO A 56 8.57 -2.81 7.13
CA PRO A 56 9.17 -4.10 6.76
C PRO A 56 8.53 -5.34 7.40
N ASP A 57 7.73 -5.17 8.45
CA ASP A 57 7.47 -6.23 9.44
C ASP A 57 6.10 -6.93 9.35
N ASN A 58 5.27 -6.69 8.33
CA ASN A 58 3.99 -7.42 8.25
C ASN A 58 3.35 -7.47 6.85
N ALA A 59 3.69 -8.51 6.08
CA ALA A 59 3.20 -8.71 4.71
C ALA A 59 1.67 -8.87 4.62
N GLU A 60 1.04 -9.44 5.65
CA GLU A 60 -0.43 -9.61 5.70
C GLU A 60 -1.15 -8.27 5.83
N ILE A 61 -0.68 -7.39 6.71
CA ILE A 61 -1.25 -6.05 6.90
C ILE A 61 -1.02 -5.19 5.67
N ALA A 62 0.18 -5.26 5.08
CA ALA A 62 0.45 -4.60 3.81
C ALA A 62 -0.52 -5.08 2.73
N GLY A 63 -0.80 -6.38 2.66
CA GLY A 63 -1.81 -6.97 1.77
C GLY A 63 -3.22 -6.43 2.02
N ASN A 64 -3.67 -6.41 3.28
CA ASN A 64 -4.98 -5.88 3.66
C ASN A 64 -5.14 -4.40 3.31
N LEU A 65 -4.12 -3.59 3.59
CA LEU A 65 -4.12 -2.16 3.26
C LEU A 65 -4.08 -1.90 1.75
N GLN A 66 -3.46 -2.78 0.96
CA GLN A 66 -3.43 -2.67 -0.50
C GLN A 66 -4.79 -2.93 -1.16
N GLN A 67 -5.69 -3.68 -0.51
CA GLN A 67 -7.04 -3.92 -1.02
C GLN A 67 -7.98 -2.71 -0.90
N ILE A 68 -7.58 -1.67 -0.18
CA ILE A 68 -8.36 -0.45 0.04
C ILE A 68 -8.03 0.58 -1.05
N ASN A 69 -9.05 1.11 -1.74
CA ASN A 69 -8.87 1.99 -2.90
C ASN A 69 -9.21 3.46 -2.59
N PHE A 70 -8.53 4.04 -1.58
CA PHE A 70 -8.65 5.47 -1.32
C PHE A 70 -8.24 6.36 -2.51
N PRO A 71 -7.21 6.04 -3.33
CA PRO A 71 -6.88 6.86 -4.51
C PRO A 71 -8.05 6.97 -5.51
N GLY A 72 -8.77 5.88 -5.74
CA GLY A 72 -9.97 5.88 -6.58
C GLY A 72 -11.10 6.72 -5.96
N LEU A 73 -11.30 6.62 -4.65
CA LEU A 73 -12.32 7.39 -3.94
C LEU A 73 -12.02 8.89 -3.91
N LEU A 74 -10.75 9.30 -3.71
CA LEU A 74 -10.33 10.70 -3.78
C LEU A 74 -10.62 11.32 -5.15
N LYS A 75 -10.31 10.61 -6.24
CA LYS A 75 -10.63 11.07 -7.61
C LYS A 75 -12.14 11.23 -7.81
N ARG A 76 -12.94 10.29 -7.29
CA ARG A 76 -14.40 10.36 -7.38
C ARG A 76 -14.98 11.50 -6.53
N LEU A 77 -14.48 11.71 -5.32
CA LEU A 77 -14.83 12.86 -4.47
C LEU A 77 -14.55 14.19 -5.17
N GLU A 78 -13.37 14.33 -5.76
CA GLU A 78 -13.00 15.52 -6.53
C GLU A 78 -13.93 15.73 -7.73
N PHE A 79 -14.19 14.66 -8.49
CA PHE A 79 -15.12 14.71 -9.61
C PHE A 79 -16.54 15.12 -9.19
N GLN A 80 -17.08 14.53 -8.12
CA GLN A 80 -18.42 14.88 -7.63
C GLN A 80 -18.47 16.29 -7.04
N THR A 81 -17.41 16.74 -6.37
CA THR A 81 -17.32 18.13 -5.87
C THR A 81 -17.34 19.13 -7.01
N ASN A 82 -16.61 18.86 -8.10
CA ASN A 82 -16.63 19.70 -9.31
C ASN A 82 -18.01 19.70 -9.97
N LYS A 83 -18.69 18.54 -10.01
CA LYS A 83 -20.05 18.43 -10.53
C LYS A 83 -21.06 19.20 -9.66
N LEU A 84 -20.92 19.14 -8.34
CA LEU A 84 -21.76 19.90 -7.42
C LEU A 84 -21.55 21.41 -7.60
N ALA A 85 -20.31 21.86 -7.81
CA ALA A 85 -20.01 23.27 -8.12
C ALA A 85 -20.66 23.74 -9.43
N GLN A 86 -20.80 22.87 -10.44
CA GLN A 86 -21.56 23.19 -11.66
C GLN A 86 -23.06 23.37 -11.35
N LEU A 87 -23.62 22.50 -10.51
CA LEU A 87 -24.99 22.61 -10.04
C LEU A 87 -25.19 23.90 -9.22
N HIS A 88 -24.26 24.23 -8.32
CA HIS A 88 -24.29 25.48 -7.54
C HIS A 88 -24.33 26.70 -8.46
N LYS A 89 -23.37 26.83 -9.39
CA LYS A 89 -23.34 27.92 -10.38
C LYS A 89 -24.65 28.06 -11.15
N ARG A 90 -25.32 26.93 -11.39
CA ARG A 90 -26.57 26.91 -12.13
C ARG A 90 -27.72 27.52 -11.32
N PHE A 91 -27.87 27.09 -10.07
CA PHE A 91 -28.99 27.48 -9.23
C PHE A 91 -28.83 28.86 -8.59
N ASP A 92 -27.58 29.30 -8.37
CA ASP A 92 -27.22 30.59 -7.76
C ASP A 92 -27.47 31.82 -8.66
N ARG A 93 -27.90 31.60 -9.90
CA ARG A 93 -28.22 32.71 -10.81
C ARG A 93 -29.45 33.47 -10.34
N GLY A 94 -29.40 34.80 -10.50
CA GLY A 94 -30.55 35.69 -10.30
C GLY A 94 -31.58 35.68 -11.43
N THR A 95 -31.42 34.84 -12.45
CA THR A 95 -32.26 34.75 -13.64
C THR A 95 -32.46 33.29 -14.10
N LEU A 96 -33.60 33.03 -14.74
CA LEU A 96 -33.78 31.85 -15.57
C LEU A 96 -33.24 32.12 -16.98
N ASN A 97 -32.45 31.20 -17.49
CA ASN A 97 -31.66 31.44 -18.69
C ASN A 97 -32.16 30.58 -19.86
N ILE A 98 -32.40 31.20 -21.00
CA ILE A 98 -32.78 30.52 -22.24
C ILE A 98 -31.56 30.48 -23.16
N GLY A 99 -31.05 29.29 -23.44
CA GLY A 99 -29.89 29.08 -24.30
C GLY A 99 -30.31 28.90 -25.76
N VAL A 100 -29.87 29.79 -26.64
CA VAL A 100 -30.20 29.72 -28.07
C VAL A 100 -29.13 28.93 -28.81
N VAL A 101 -29.52 27.80 -29.40
CA VAL A 101 -28.64 26.82 -30.06
C VAL A 101 -29.04 26.66 -31.53
N GLY A 102 -28.09 26.39 -32.40
CA GLY A 102 -28.36 26.27 -33.84
C GLY A 102 -27.09 26.39 -34.65
N LEU A 103 -27.07 25.82 -35.86
CA LEU A 103 -25.96 25.94 -36.79
C LEU A 103 -25.75 27.43 -37.20
N MET A 104 -24.62 27.74 -37.82
CA MET A 104 -24.37 29.08 -38.36
C MET A 104 -25.40 29.43 -39.44
N GLY A 105 -25.81 30.70 -39.52
CA GLY A 105 -26.74 31.18 -40.54
C GLY A 105 -28.19 30.75 -40.38
N GLN A 106 -28.56 30.11 -39.27
CA GLN A 106 -29.94 29.67 -39.01
C GLN A 106 -30.85 30.80 -38.47
N GLY A 107 -30.27 31.95 -38.09
CA GLY A 107 -31.01 33.11 -37.57
C GLY A 107 -31.06 33.24 -36.05
N LYS A 108 -30.10 32.65 -35.32
CA LYS A 108 -29.97 32.78 -33.84
C LYS A 108 -29.82 34.24 -33.40
N SER A 109 -28.81 34.93 -33.93
CA SER A 109 -28.54 36.34 -33.63
C SER A 109 -29.74 37.22 -34.01
N THR A 110 -30.43 36.91 -35.10
CA THR A 110 -31.65 37.60 -35.50
C THR A 110 -32.76 37.44 -34.45
N LEU A 111 -32.99 36.22 -33.96
CA LEU A 111 -33.96 35.96 -32.90
C LEU A 111 -33.58 36.70 -31.61
N LEU A 112 -32.31 36.62 -31.18
CA LEU A 112 -31.83 37.32 -29.99
C LEU A 112 -32.03 38.83 -30.09
N LYS A 113 -31.74 39.44 -31.25
CA LYS A 113 -32.00 40.87 -31.51
C LYS A 113 -33.49 41.21 -31.41
N SER A 114 -34.35 40.41 -32.04
CA SER A 114 -35.80 40.62 -31.99
C SER A 114 -36.38 40.52 -30.58
N LEU A 115 -35.80 39.69 -29.71
CA LEU A 115 -36.22 39.52 -28.32
C LEU A 115 -35.65 40.61 -27.38
N SER A 116 -34.39 40.99 -27.57
CA SER A 116 -33.66 41.91 -26.68
C SER A 116 -33.74 43.39 -27.08
N GLY A 117 -34.10 43.69 -28.34
CA GLY A 117 -34.04 45.04 -28.90
C GLY A 117 -32.62 45.49 -29.31
N LEU A 118 -31.65 44.59 -29.27
CA LEU A 118 -30.26 44.85 -29.67
C LEU A 118 -30.08 44.92 -31.19
N SER A 119 -28.95 45.49 -31.59
CA SER A 119 -28.56 45.72 -32.98
C SER A 119 -27.33 44.88 -33.37
N ASP A 120 -26.85 45.05 -34.60
CA ASP A 120 -25.64 44.37 -35.10
C ASP A 120 -24.34 44.85 -34.43
N ASP A 121 -24.38 45.96 -33.70
CA ASP A 121 -23.23 46.47 -32.95
C ASP A 121 -22.97 45.67 -31.67
N GLU A 122 -24.02 45.09 -31.07
CA GLU A 122 -23.91 44.29 -29.84
C GLU A 122 -23.97 42.79 -30.11
N ILE A 123 -24.84 42.36 -31.03
CA ILE A 123 -25.01 40.95 -31.42
C ILE A 123 -25.05 40.88 -32.95
N PRO A 124 -23.90 40.70 -33.62
CA PRO A 124 -23.85 40.71 -35.07
C PRO A 124 -24.63 39.52 -35.66
N ALA A 125 -25.42 39.80 -36.70
CA ALA A 125 -26.09 38.82 -37.56
C ALA A 125 -25.66 39.03 -39.02
N ARG A 126 -24.37 38.85 -39.33
CA ARG A 126 -23.87 39.02 -40.71
C ARG A 126 -24.14 37.78 -41.57
N GLU A 127 -24.61 37.99 -42.80
CA GLU A 127 -24.65 36.95 -43.82
C GLU A 127 -23.22 36.63 -44.31
N GLY A 128 -22.80 35.37 -44.21
CA GLY A 128 -21.57 34.86 -44.84
C GLY A 128 -20.24 35.11 -44.11
N GLY A 129 -20.22 35.68 -42.90
CA GLY A 129 -19.01 35.87 -42.09
C GLY A 129 -19.05 35.14 -40.74
N ALA A 130 -17.88 34.87 -40.14
CA ALA A 130 -17.76 34.21 -38.84
C ALA A 130 -18.56 34.98 -37.77
N CYS A 131 -19.57 34.31 -37.20
CA CYS A 131 -20.44 34.86 -36.16
C CYS A 131 -19.78 34.75 -34.76
N THR A 132 -20.36 35.47 -33.80
CA THR A 132 -19.97 35.66 -32.38
C THR A 132 -18.84 34.73 -31.89
N ALA A 133 -17.68 35.32 -31.59
CA ALA A 133 -16.50 34.54 -31.22
C ALA A 133 -16.46 34.08 -29.76
N VAL A 134 -17.34 34.66 -28.95
CA VAL A 134 -17.32 34.59 -27.49
C VAL A 134 -18.73 34.32 -27.00
N ARG A 135 -18.84 33.52 -25.92
CA ARG A 135 -20.10 33.30 -25.21
C ARG A 135 -20.66 34.64 -24.72
N SER A 136 -21.89 34.94 -25.12
CA SER A 136 -22.58 36.18 -24.76
C SER A 136 -23.87 35.89 -24.00
N THR A 137 -24.10 36.59 -22.89
CA THR A 137 -25.37 36.51 -22.14
C THR A 137 -26.02 37.87 -22.09
N VAL A 138 -27.29 37.95 -22.47
CA VAL A 138 -28.06 39.19 -22.51
C VAL A 138 -29.03 39.21 -21.33
N TYR A 139 -28.90 40.24 -20.49
CA TYR A 139 -29.72 40.48 -19.32
C TYR A 139 -30.63 41.69 -19.54
N HIS A 140 -31.85 41.59 -19.02
CA HIS A 140 -32.74 42.74 -18.94
C HIS A 140 -32.25 43.71 -17.84
N GLN A 141 -32.12 44.99 -18.17
CA GLN A 141 -31.89 46.06 -17.19
C GLN A 141 -32.49 47.38 -17.65
N ASN A 142 -33.17 48.09 -16.75
CA ASN A 142 -33.79 49.38 -17.00
C ASN A 142 -32.77 50.54 -17.02
N GLN A 143 -31.69 50.41 -17.80
CA GLN A 143 -30.62 51.38 -18.00
C GLN A 143 -30.16 51.39 -19.47
N PRO A 144 -29.43 52.42 -19.94
CA PRO A 144 -28.80 52.40 -21.26
C PRO A 144 -27.89 51.17 -21.43
N THR A 145 -27.86 50.62 -22.64
CA THR A 145 -27.09 49.40 -22.96
C THR A 145 -25.61 49.53 -22.61
N TYR A 146 -25.07 48.54 -21.90
CA TYR A 146 -23.63 48.39 -21.64
C TYR A 146 -23.26 46.90 -21.55
N ALA A 147 -21.98 46.59 -21.57
CA ALA A 147 -21.51 45.22 -21.32
C ALA A 147 -20.50 45.14 -20.17
N ARG A 148 -20.48 43.99 -19.51
CA ARG A 148 -19.37 43.51 -18.72
C ARG A 148 -18.57 42.51 -19.54
N VAL A 149 -17.26 42.72 -19.63
CA VAL A 149 -16.34 41.84 -20.38
C VAL A 149 -15.38 41.19 -19.39
N THR A 150 -15.37 39.87 -19.34
CA THR A 150 -14.46 39.08 -18.52
C THR A 150 -13.42 38.40 -19.42
N PHE A 151 -12.15 38.68 -19.17
CA PHE A 151 -11.04 38.04 -19.88
C PHE A 151 -10.65 36.72 -19.22
N HIS A 152 -9.95 35.85 -19.94
CA HIS A 152 -9.26 34.73 -19.33
C HIS A 152 -8.12 35.23 -18.42
N ASP A 153 -7.87 34.52 -17.34
CA ASP A 153 -6.57 34.55 -16.66
C ASP A 153 -5.57 33.61 -17.37
N GLU A 154 -4.30 33.64 -16.96
CA GLU A 154 -3.25 32.80 -17.56
C GLU A 154 -3.61 31.30 -17.55
N ASP A 155 -4.09 30.76 -16.42
CA ASP A 155 -4.40 29.35 -16.29
C ASP A 155 -5.59 28.94 -17.18
N SER A 156 -6.70 29.68 -17.12
CA SER A 156 -7.89 29.40 -17.93
C SER A 156 -7.62 29.59 -19.42
N PHE A 157 -6.80 30.56 -19.83
CA PHE A 157 -6.42 30.73 -21.22
C PHE A 157 -5.59 29.54 -21.73
N LEU A 158 -4.57 29.14 -20.96
CA LEU A 158 -3.71 28.01 -21.31
C LEU A 158 -4.46 26.70 -21.32
N LYS A 159 -5.43 26.51 -20.42
CA LYS A 159 -6.17 25.25 -20.28
C LYS A 159 -7.36 25.15 -21.22
N GLU A 160 -8.22 26.17 -21.24
CA GLU A 160 -9.50 26.15 -21.99
C GLU A 160 -9.26 26.43 -23.48
N VAL A 161 -8.38 27.39 -23.82
CA VAL A 161 -8.13 27.81 -25.20
C VAL A 161 -6.92 27.07 -25.80
N ILE A 162 -5.70 27.36 -25.33
CA ILE A 162 -4.47 26.82 -25.94
C ILE A 162 -4.37 25.31 -25.76
N GLY A 163 -4.71 24.80 -24.58
CA GLY A 163 -4.65 23.38 -24.24
C GLY A 163 -5.53 22.53 -25.15
N SER A 164 -6.74 23.01 -25.47
CA SER A 164 -7.65 22.37 -26.41
C SER A 164 -7.03 22.24 -27.81
N TYR A 165 -6.36 23.28 -28.31
CA TYR A 165 -5.61 23.21 -29.57
C TYR A 165 -4.49 22.17 -29.53
N TYR A 166 -3.70 22.13 -28.46
CA TYR A 166 -2.61 21.17 -28.34
C TYR A 166 -3.11 19.72 -28.27
N GLU A 167 -4.23 19.46 -27.60
CA GLU A 167 -4.85 18.14 -27.53
C GLU A 167 -5.35 17.65 -28.89
N GLU A 168 -6.15 18.48 -29.58
CA GLU A 168 -6.77 18.07 -30.85
C GLU A 168 -5.73 17.92 -31.98
N LEU A 169 -4.69 18.76 -31.96
CA LEU A 169 -3.59 18.73 -32.92
C LEU A 169 -2.52 17.69 -32.57
N GLY A 170 -2.46 17.22 -31.32
CA GLY A 170 -1.45 16.28 -30.82
C GLY A 170 -0.07 16.94 -30.62
N LEU A 171 -0.03 18.23 -30.30
CA LEU A 171 1.20 18.98 -30.08
C LEU A 171 1.79 18.69 -28.69
N VAL A 172 3.09 18.45 -28.63
CA VAL A 172 3.83 18.22 -27.38
C VAL A 172 5.19 18.95 -27.42
N PRO A 173 5.69 19.46 -26.27
CA PRO A 173 5.03 19.53 -24.96
C PRO A 173 3.94 20.62 -24.91
N LYS A 174 2.96 20.48 -24.00
CA LYS A 174 1.96 21.55 -23.74
C LYS A 174 2.60 22.69 -22.93
N PRO A 175 2.35 23.97 -23.28
CA PRO A 175 2.88 25.11 -22.54
C PRO A 175 2.26 25.15 -21.14
N LYS A 176 3.09 25.39 -20.12
CA LYS A 176 2.70 25.57 -18.71
C LYS A 176 2.63 27.04 -18.30
N SER A 177 3.08 27.94 -19.15
CA SER A 177 3.01 29.39 -18.96
C SER A 177 2.80 30.11 -20.29
N LEU A 178 2.35 31.36 -20.20
CA LEU A 178 2.24 32.27 -21.34
C LEU A 178 3.59 32.53 -22.01
N ASP A 179 4.69 32.54 -21.24
CA ASP A 179 6.05 32.68 -21.77
C ASP A 179 6.49 31.47 -22.59
N GLU A 180 6.19 30.26 -22.12
CA GLU A 180 6.45 29.05 -22.89
C GLU A 180 5.69 29.06 -24.21
N PHE A 181 4.40 29.45 -24.20
CA PHE A 181 3.61 29.57 -25.43
C PHE A 181 4.18 30.62 -26.40
N ALA A 182 4.66 31.76 -25.90
CA ALA A 182 5.23 32.83 -26.72
C ALA A 182 6.60 32.46 -27.34
N SER A 183 7.33 31.52 -26.74
CA SER A 183 8.71 31.21 -27.10
C SER A 183 8.83 30.45 -28.43
N GLN A 184 8.03 29.40 -28.63
CA GLN A 184 8.06 28.59 -29.84
C GLN A 184 6.76 27.80 -30.01
N LEU A 185 6.20 27.80 -31.23
CA LEU A 185 5.10 26.92 -31.61
C LEU A 185 5.65 25.60 -32.23
N PRO A 186 5.30 24.41 -31.69
CA PRO A 186 5.74 23.12 -32.22
C PRO A 186 5.20 22.84 -33.64
N GLU A 187 5.95 22.11 -34.46
CA GLU A 187 5.47 21.69 -35.79
C GLU A 187 4.29 20.72 -35.70
N LEU A 188 3.36 20.81 -36.67
CA LEU A 188 2.18 19.96 -36.73
C LEU A 188 2.56 18.50 -37.10
N PRO A 189 2.25 17.50 -36.25
CA PRO A 189 2.61 16.10 -36.50
C PRO A 189 1.69 15.36 -37.50
N SER A 190 0.71 16.04 -38.11
CA SER A 190 -0.32 15.41 -38.95
C SER A 190 -0.52 16.14 -40.28
N ASP A 191 -0.67 15.35 -41.35
CA ASP A 191 -0.92 15.87 -42.69
C ASP A 191 -2.40 16.10 -43.04
N ALA A 192 -3.32 15.77 -42.13
CA ALA A 192 -4.76 15.91 -42.36
C ALA A 192 -5.14 17.37 -42.64
N ALA A 193 -5.91 17.62 -43.71
CA ALA A 193 -6.31 18.95 -44.14
C ALA A 193 -7.05 19.75 -43.04
N THR A 194 -7.89 19.08 -42.25
CA THR A 194 -8.59 19.66 -41.09
C THR A 194 -7.61 20.13 -40.01
N LYS A 195 -6.63 19.30 -39.65
CA LYS A 195 -5.59 19.64 -38.67
C LYS A 195 -4.66 20.77 -39.16
N LYS A 196 -4.34 20.79 -40.46
CA LYS A 196 -3.58 21.90 -41.08
C LYS A 196 -4.32 23.23 -40.96
N ALA A 197 -5.61 23.25 -41.27
CA ALA A 197 -6.43 24.46 -41.11
C ALA A 197 -6.51 24.93 -39.65
N MET A 198 -6.70 24.00 -38.71
CA MET A 198 -6.70 24.30 -37.27
C MET A 198 -5.36 24.83 -36.77
N TYR A 199 -4.24 24.24 -37.19
CA TYR A 199 -2.89 24.69 -36.83
C TYR A 199 -2.58 26.08 -37.41
N GLN A 200 -2.98 26.34 -38.65
CA GLN A 200 -2.87 27.67 -39.25
C GLN A 200 -3.63 28.72 -38.44
N ARG A 201 -4.79 28.38 -37.89
CA ARG A 201 -5.55 29.27 -37.01
C ARG A 201 -4.82 29.56 -35.70
N LEU A 202 -4.34 28.51 -35.01
CA LEU A 202 -3.53 28.66 -33.79
C LEU A 202 -2.31 29.57 -34.05
N ARG A 203 -1.63 29.35 -35.19
CA ARG A 203 -0.44 30.11 -35.57
C ARG A 203 -0.75 31.56 -35.93
N ASN A 204 -1.76 31.79 -36.76
CA ASN A 204 -2.01 33.09 -37.37
C ASN A 204 -2.85 34.00 -36.49
N GLU A 205 -3.79 33.48 -35.70
CA GLU A 205 -4.66 34.28 -34.82
C GLU A 205 -4.03 34.41 -33.43
N TYR A 206 -3.75 33.28 -32.78
CA TYR A 206 -3.30 33.29 -31.38
C TYR A 206 -1.80 33.58 -31.24
N TYR A 207 -0.94 32.83 -31.92
CA TYR A 207 0.51 32.95 -31.74
C TYR A 207 1.08 34.24 -32.37
N ALA A 208 0.76 34.54 -33.63
CA ALA A 208 1.31 35.71 -34.34
C ALA A 208 0.93 37.06 -33.70
N HIS A 209 -0.24 37.14 -33.08
CA HIS A 209 -0.75 38.36 -32.44
C HIS A 209 -0.71 38.31 -30.91
N PHE A 210 -0.02 37.33 -30.31
CA PHE A 210 -0.01 37.10 -28.86
C PHE A 210 0.32 38.36 -28.06
N ASN A 211 1.33 39.12 -28.48
CA ASN A 211 1.75 40.35 -27.79
C ASN A 211 0.68 41.45 -27.77
N GLN A 212 -0.31 41.41 -28.67
CA GLN A 212 -1.35 42.43 -28.77
C GLN A 212 -2.42 42.28 -27.68
N TYR A 213 -2.68 41.06 -27.22
CA TYR A 213 -3.71 40.78 -26.21
C TYR A 213 -3.17 40.17 -24.91
N ARG A 214 -1.89 39.76 -24.85
CA ARG A 214 -1.27 39.16 -23.65
C ARG A 214 -1.50 39.97 -22.38
N HIS A 215 -1.48 41.30 -22.47
CA HIS A 215 -1.66 42.22 -21.34
C HIS A 215 -3.06 42.16 -20.70
N LEU A 216 -4.02 41.46 -21.33
CA LEU A 216 -5.36 41.21 -20.82
C LEU A 216 -5.45 39.91 -20.00
N LEU A 217 -4.42 39.04 -20.08
CA LEU A 217 -4.34 37.74 -19.42
C LEU A 217 -3.53 37.84 -18.12
N GLU A 218 -4.21 38.13 -17.01
CA GLU A 218 -3.57 38.31 -15.70
C GLU A 218 -3.26 36.95 -15.01
N ALA A 219 -2.21 36.89 -14.18
CA ALA A 219 -1.66 35.63 -13.65
C ALA A 219 -2.44 35.01 -12.46
N ASN A 220 -3.37 35.75 -11.84
CA ASN A 220 -4.03 35.31 -10.60
C ASN A 220 -5.56 35.48 -10.59
N SER A 221 -6.08 36.36 -11.43
CA SER A 221 -7.51 36.66 -11.48
C SER A 221 -7.91 37.13 -12.86
N PRO A 222 -9.10 36.75 -13.36
CA PRO A 222 -9.65 37.32 -14.57
C PRO A 222 -9.74 38.85 -14.49
N ARG A 223 -9.24 39.54 -15.52
CA ARG A 223 -9.52 40.97 -15.69
C ARG A 223 -10.99 41.16 -16.08
N VAL A 224 -11.66 42.12 -15.46
CA VAL A 224 -13.07 42.44 -15.74
C VAL A 224 -13.22 43.92 -16.09
N LEU A 225 -13.89 44.21 -17.20
CA LEU A 225 -14.37 45.54 -17.55
C LEU A 225 -15.85 45.61 -17.23
N ASP A 226 -16.23 46.27 -16.15
CA ASP A 226 -17.62 46.25 -15.65
C ASP A 226 -18.62 47.08 -16.48
N ARG A 227 -18.14 48.05 -17.25
CA ARG A 227 -19.01 49.01 -17.94
C ARG A 227 -18.45 49.47 -19.28
N VAL A 228 -18.42 48.54 -20.23
CA VAL A 228 -18.10 48.82 -21.64
C VAL A 228 -19.31 49.48 -22.31
N PRO A 229 -19.17 50.68 -22.91
CA PRO A 229 -20.27 51.36 -23.57
C PRO A 229 -20.71 50.63 -24.84
N LYS A 230 -21.97 50.82 -25.23
CA LYS A 230 -22.62 50.17 -26.38
C LYS A 230 -21.76 50.13 -27.64
N GLU A 231 -21.11 51.25 -27.97
CA GLU A 231 -20.33 51.44 -29.19
C GLU A 231 -19.04 50.59 -29.22
N GLU A 232 -18.52 50.20 -28.06
CA GLU A 232 -17.28 49.44 -27.91
C GLU A 232 -17.51 47.92 -27.73
N ILE A 233 -18.74 47.49 -27.43
CA ILE A 233 -19.10 46.08 -27.21
C ILE A 233 -18.62 45.20 -28.37
N ARG A 234 -18.77 45.72 -29.60
CA ARG A 234 -18.39 45.04 -30.83
C ARG A 234 -16.94 44.54 -30.85
N ASN A 235 -16.01 45.26 -30.21
CA ASN A 235 -14.58 44.92 -30.18
C ASN A 235 -14.30 43.65 -29.37
N TYR A 236 -15.23 43.24 -28.50
CA TYR A 236 -15.10 42.10 -27.61
C TYR A 236 -15.96 40.89 -28.01
N VAL A 237 -16.87 41.04 -28.97
CA VAL A 237 -17.77 39.96 -29.43
C VAL A 237 -17.49 39.51 -30.87
N VAL A 238 -16.79 40.34 -31.66
CA VAL A 238 -16.51 40.07 -33.09
C VAL A 238 -15.02 40.01 -33.34
N HIS A 239 -14.56 38.93 -33.95
CA HIS A 239 -13.22 38.87 -34.54
C HIS A 239 -13.28 39.40 -35.97
N GLN A 240 -12.74 40.60 -36.21
CA GLN A 240 -12.62 41.20 -37.55
C GLN A 240 -11.30 40.76 -38.21
N GLN A 241 -11.28 40.61 -39.53
CA GLN A 241 -10.10 40.25 -40.32
C GLN A 241 -9.56 41.45 -41.12
N ASP A 242 -9.66 42.67 -40.57
CA ASP A 242 -9.09 43.88 -41.15
C ASP A 242 -7.73 44.23 -40.52
N ALA A 243 -6.86 44.97 -41.22
CA ALA A 243 -5.49 45.29 -40.78
C ALA A 243 -5.39 46.13 -39.48
N ASN A 244 -6.50 46.72 -39.02
CA ASN A 244 -6.63 47.49 -37.77
C ASN A 244 -7.50 46.77 -36.71
N SER A 245 -7.70 45.46 -36.84
CA SER A 245 -8.59 44.71 -35.93
C SER A 245 -8.01 44.62 -34.53
N ASP A 246 -8.86 44.84 -33.51
CA ASP A 246 -8.52 44.60 -32.12
C ASP A 246 -8.51 43.09 -31.83
N PHE A 247 -7.39 42.59 -31.28
CA PHE A 247 -7.22 41.17 -30.92
C PHE A 247 -7.69 40.88 -29.48
N ALA A 248 -8.22 41.87 -28.77
CA ALA A 248 -8.74 41.71 -27.42
C ALA A 248 -9.78 40.57 -27.33
N VAL A 249 -10.62 40.39 -28.35
CA VAL A 249 -11.62 39.30 -28.44
C VAL A 249 -11.02 37.90 -28.23
N LEU A 250 -9.76 37.67 -28.61
CA LEU A 250 -9.10 36.36 -28.42
C LEU A 250 -8.79 36.07 -26.94
N ALA A 251 -8.69 37.09 -26.11
CA ALA A 251 -8.51 36.97 -24.67
C ALA A 251 -9.83 36.96 -23.89
N VAL A 252 -10.97 37.26 -24.53
CA VAL A 252 -12.26 37.35 -23.85
C VAL A 252 -12.79 35.95 -23.57
N ARG A 253 -13.19 35.73 -22.31
CA ARG A 253 -13.83 34.49 -21.87
C ARG A 253 -15.35 34.56 -21.98
N GLU A 254 -15.94 35.68 -21.56
CA GLU A 254 -17.38 35.89 -21.62
C GLU A 254 -17.76 37.37 -21.68
N VAL A 255 -18.90 37.64 -22.30
CA VAL A 255 -19.52 38.97 -22.37
C VAL A 255 -20.93 38.90 -21.79
N GLU A 256 -21.23 39.77 -20.83
CA GLU A 256 -22.57 39.96 -20.29
C GLU A 256 -23.10 41.32 -20.77
N ILE A 257 -24.16 41.34 -21.56
CA ILE A 257 -24.77 42.54 -22.13
C ILE A 257 -26.02 42.88 -21.33
N PHE A 258 -26.11 44.10 -20.83
CA PHE A 258 -27.26 44.59 -20.07
C PHE A 258 -28.02 45.60 -20.92
N CYS A 259 -29.29 45.33 -21.21
CA CYS A 259 -30.13 46.23 -22.02
C CYS A 259 -31.60 46.18 -21.61
N PRO A 260 -32.39 47.22 -21.89
CA PRO A 260 -33.82 47.20 -21.62
C PRO A 260 -34.50 46.37 -22.71
N PHE A 261 -35.01 45.19 -22.35
CA PHE A 261 -35.81 44.40 -23.29
C PHE A 261 -37.09 45.15 -23.63
N SER A 262 -37.60 44.93 -24.83
CA SER A 262 -38.81 45.57 -25.36
C SER A 262 -40.09 45.30 -24.56
N ARG A 263 -40.06 44.39 -23.58
CA ARG A 263 -41.18 44.01 -22.71
C ARG A 263 -40.71 43.87 -21.25
N SER A 264 -41.60 44.06 -20.27
CA SER A 264 -41.29 44.09 -18.84
C SER A 264 -41.39 42.74 -18.12
N GLU A 265 -41.88 41.69 -18.78
CA GLU A 265 -42.17 40.36 -18.17
C GLU A 265 -40.93 39.48 -18.00
N VAL A 266 -39.80 40.00 -18.48
CA VAL A 266 -38.55 39.28 -18.78
C VAL A 266 -37.41 39.78 -17.91
N GLU A 267 -37.69 40.55 -16.86
CA GLU A 267 -36.69 41.05 -15.89
C GLU A 267 -35.88 39.91 -15.24
N LYS A 268 -36.51 38.75 -15.05
CA LYS A 268 -35.88 37.55 -14.46
C LYS A 268 -35.39 36.55 -15.50
N ILE A 269 -35.34 36.95 -16.77
CA ILE A 269 -34.89 36.11 -17.88
C ILE A 269 -33.58 36.64 -18.44
N ALA A 270 -32.66 35.73 -18.73
CA ALA A 270 -31.48 36.03 -19.54
C ALA A 270 -31.46 35.17 -20.81
N LEU A 271 -30.96 35.74 -21.90
CA LEU A 271 -30.79 35.04 -23.17
C LEU A 271 -29.31 34.71 -23.35
N VAL A 272 -28.97 33.43 -23.46
CA VAL A 272 -27.60 32.97 -23.62
C VAL A 272 -27.37 32.61 -25.08
N ASP A 273 -26.47 33.32 -25.77
CA ASP A 273 -26.02 32.96 -27.11
C ASP A 273 -24.99 31.84 -26.99
N ILE A 274 -25.32 30.69 -27.57
CA ILE A 274 -24.44 29.53 -27.58
C ILE A 274 -23.81 29.42 -28.96
N PRO A 275 -22.47 29.41 -29.06
CA PRO A 275 -21.77 29.19 -30.33
C PRO A 275 -22.29 27.91 -31.00
N GLY A 276 -22.57 27.96 -32.31
CA GLY A 276 -23.13 26.83 -33.03
C GLY A 276 -22.07 25.81 -33.44
N LEU A 277 -22.38 24.50 -33.38
CA LEU A 277 -21.51 23.46 -33.96
C LEU A 277 -21.46 23.64 -35.49
N GLY A 278 -20.33 24.05 -36.03
CA GLY A 278 -20.21 24.31 -37.48
C GLY A 278 -19.03 25.20 -37.81
N ASP A 279 -18.63 26.04 -36.87
CA ASP A 279 -17.31 26.66 -36.84
C ASP A 279 -16.30 25.58 -36.38
N LEU A 280 -15.26 25.34 -37.17
CA LEU A 280 -14.13 24.49 -36.77
C LEU A 280 -13.24 25.23 -35.75
N ARG A 281 -13.79 25.74 -34.64
CA ARG A 281 -12.99 26.16 -33.49
C ARG A 281 -12.75 24.96 -32.60
N VAL A 282 -11.51 24.82 -32.19
CA VAL A 282 -11.12 23.76 -31.27
C VAL A 282 -11.69 24.08 -29.90
N GLY A 283 -12.45 23.15 -29.32
CA GLY A 283 -13.08 23.34 -28.02
C GLY A 283 -14.54 23.83 -28.02
N ASP A 284 -15.15 24.13 -29.17
CA ASP A 284 -16.56 24.61 -29.24
C ASP A 284 -17.57 23.60 -28.67
N GLU A 285 -17.34 22.30 -28.87
CA GLU A 285 -18.19 21.25 -28.27
C GLU A 285 -18.10 21.30 -26.74
N ASN A 286 -16.89 21.44 -26.17
CA ASN A 286 -16.71 21.54 -24.72
C ASN A 286 -17.33 22.82 -24.15
N LEU A 287 -17.17 23.95 -24.84
CA LEU A 287 -17.76 25.23 -24.44
C LEU A 287 -19.29 25.17 -24.48
N MET A 288 -19.86 24.55 -25.51
CA MET A 288 -21.31 24.30 -25.62
C MET A 288 -21.80 23.43 -24.46
N LEU A 289 -21.13 22.29 -24.19
CA LEU A 289 -21.49 21.38 -23.10
C LEU A 289 -21.47 22.09 -21.75
N GLN A 290 -20.40 22.86 -21.48
CA GLN A 290 -20.26 23.61 -20.24
C GLN A 290 -21.35 24.68 -20.11
N THR A 291 -21.61 25.45 -21.17
CA THR A 291 -22.60 26.53 -21.16
C THR A 291 -24.01 25.99 -20.92
N LEU A 292 -24.37 24.90 -21.60
CA LEU A 292 -25.67 24.25 -21.41
C LEU A 292 -25.86 23.73 -19.97
N GLY A 293 -24.84 23.07 -19.41
CA GLY A 293 -24.91 22.54 -18.05
C GLY A 293 -24.97 23.65 -16.98
N GLU A 294 -24.06 24.63 -17.06
CA GLU A 294 -23.84 25.63 -16.01
C GLU A 294 -24.76 26.85 -16.12
N ARG A 295 -25.23 27.21 -17.32
CA ARG A 295 -25.84 28.54 -17.57
C ARG A 295 -27.24 28.51 -18.18
N VAL A 296 -27.83 27.36 -18.50
CA VAL A 296 -29.07 27.31 -19.31
C VAL A 296 -30.19 26.48 -18.68
N ASP A 297 -31.33 27.10 -18.39
CA ASP A 297 -32.55 26.44 -17.90
C ASP A 297 -33.31 25.71 -19.00
N VAL A 298 -33.51 26.38 -20.14
CA VAL A 298 -34.21 25.85 -21.31
C VAL A 298 -33.41 26.10 -22.58
N VAL A 299 -33.40 25.13 -23.49
CA VAL A 299 -32.71 25.20 -24.77
C VAL A 299 -33.69 25.58 -25.88
N LEU A 300 -33.32 26.55 -26.70
CA LEU A 300 -34.07 26.98 -27.87
C LEU A 300 -33.26 26.71 -29.13
N PHE A 301 -33.56 25.61 -29.81
CA PHE A 301 -32.97 25.29 -31.10
C PHE A 301 -33.56 26.17 -32.20
N VAL A 302 -32.71 26.70 -33.08
CA VAL A 302 -33.12 27.51 -34.24
C VAL A 302 -32.61 26.84 -35.51
N ARG A 303 -33.54 26.49 -36.41
CA ARG A 303 -33.27 25.92 -37.73
C ARG A 303 -34.06 26.66 -38.80
N ARG A 304 -33.38 27.16 -39.82
CA ARG A 304 -33.93 27.77 -41.02
C ARG A 304 -33.84 26.77 -42.18
N PRO A 305 -34.93 26.26 -42.76
CA PRO A 305 -34.87 25.34 -43.88
C PRO A 305 -34.28 26.01 -45.13
N ASP A 306 -33.43 25.28 -45.85
CA ASP A 306 -32.86 25.72 -47.13
C ASP A 306 -33.94 25.78 -48.23
N SER A 307 -33.77 26.71 -49.17
CA SER A 307 -34.75 26.96 -50.24
C SER A 307 -34.89 25.81 -51.23
N VAL A 308 -33.91 24.91 -51.31
CA VAL A 308 -33.86 23.81 -52.30
C VAL A 308 -33.89 22.41 -51.66
N ARG A 309 -33.26 22.21 -50.49
CA ARG A 309 -33.21 20.92 -49.77
C ARG A 309 -33.41 21.14 -48.26
N TYR A 310 -34.65 21.03 -47.80
CA TYR A 310 -35.05 21.34 -46.41
C TYR A 310 -35.21 20.09 -45.53
N GLY A 311 -34.41 19.04 -45.75
CA GLY A 311 -34.40 17.85 -44.90
C GLY A 311 -33.58 18.04 -43.62
N TRP A 312 -33.80 17.20 -42.62
CA TRP A 312 -32.89 17.07 -41.48
C TRP A 312 -31.55 16.50 -41.96
N GLU A 313 -30.44 17.12 -41.56
CA GLU A 313 -29.10 16.66 -41.89
C GLU A 313 -28.43 15.98 -40.69
N ALA A 314 -27.38 15.19 -40.94
CA ALA A 314 -26.56 14.59 -39.87
C ALA A 314 -25.95 15.64 -38.92
N ARG A 315 -25.79 16.90 -39.38
CA ARG A 315 -25.33 18.02 -38.54
C ARG A 315 -26.39 18.48 -37.55
N ASP A 316 -27.67 18.37 -37.90
CA ASP A 316 -28.78 18.73 -37.01
C ASP A 316 -28.89 17.71 -35.87
N THR A 317 -28.84 16.41 -36.18
CA THR A 317 -28.87 15.35 -35.15
C THR A 317 -27.62 15.38 -34.28
N LYS A 318 -26.43 15.61 -34.86
CA LYS A 318 -25.20 15.78 -34.07
C LYS A 318 -25.28 16.95 -33.10
N LEU A 319 -25.86 18.08 -33.51
CA LEU A 319 -26.08 19.24 -32.63
C LEU A 319 -27.01 18.92 -31.47
N TYR A 320 -28.08 18.19 -31.74
CA TYR A 320 -29.00 17.71 -30.73
C TYR A 320 -28.32 16.72 -29.76
N ASP A 321 -27.60 15.73 -30.27
CA ASP A 321 -26.88 14.73 -29.46
C ASP A 321 -25.83 15.39 -28.56
N THR A 322 -25.07 16.35 -29.08
CA THR A 322 -24.12 17.12 -28.27
C THR A 322 -24.83 17.89 -27.16
N ALA A 323 -25.97 18.54 -27.43
CA ALA A 323 -26.74 19.19 -26.37
C ALA A 323 -27.26 18.18 -25.32
N HIS A 324 -27.67 16.99 -25.76
CA HIS A 324 -28.20 15.93 -24.91
C HIS A 324 -27.14 15.40 -23.93
N LYS A 325 -25.86 15.34 -24.33
CA LYS A 325 -24.75 15.00 -23.44
C LYS A 325 -24.59 15.99 -22.26
N ALA A 326 -24.97 17.26 -22.43
CA ALA A 326 -24.88 18.27 -21.37
C ALA A 326 -26.08 18.22 -20.42
N LEU A 327 -27.25 17.89 -20.96
CA LEU A 327 -28.54 17.94 -20.27
C LEU A 327 -29.28 16.64 -20.56
N ASN A 328 -29.20 15.66 -19.65
CA ASN A 328 -29.79 14.34 -19.84
C ASN A 328 -31.32 14.36 -20.02
N ASP A 329 -31.98 15.42 -19.56
CA ASP A 329 -33.42 15.66 -19.70
C ASP A 329 -33.74 16.70 -20.78
N LEU A 330 -32.84 16.89 -21.77
CA LEU A 330 -33.03 17.79 -22.91
C LEU A 330 -34.42 17.71 -23.56
N PRO A 331 -35.04 16.53 -23.79
CA PRO A 331 -36.37 16.44 -24.39
C PRO A 331 -37.45 17.22 -23.61
N GLU A 332 -37.32 17.29 -22.28
CA GLU A 332 -38.25 17.98 -21.37
C GLU A 332 -37.90 19.46 -21.18
N ARG A 333 -36.75 19.94 -21.67
CA ARG A 333 -36.31 21.34 -21.50
C ARG A 333 -35.86 22.02 -22.78
N SER A 334 -36.30 21.52 -23.94
CA SER A 334 -35.90 22.07 -25.22
C SER A 334 -37.07 22.37 -26.15
N PHE A 335 -36.90 23.38 -26.99
CA PHE A 335 -37.86 23.83 -27.99
C PHE A 335 -37.17 23.95 -29.33
N MET A 336 -37.91 23.73 -30.42
CA MET A 336 -37.42 23.93 -31.78
C MET A 336 -38.15 25.10 -32.44
N VAL A 337 -37.41 26.08 -32.96
CA VAL A 337 -37.91 27.19 -33.75
C VAL A 337 -37.47 27.00 -35.19
N LEU A 338 -38.46 26.77 -36.05
CA LEU A 338 -38.27 26.71 -37.49
C LEU A 338 -38.42 28.13 -38.06
N ASN A 339 -37.29 28.75 -38.34
CA ASN A 339 -37.21 30.15 -38.73
C ASN A 339 -37.77 30.36 -40.14
N LYS A 340 -38.95 30.97 -40.22
CA LYS A 340 -39.65 31.32 -41.45
C LYS A 340 -39.30 32.74 -41.86
N MET A 341 -38.74 32.94 -43.04
CA MET A 341 -38.43 34.30 -43.51
C MET A 341 -39.62 34.89 -44.28
N SER A 342 -40.15 36.02 -43.83
CA SER A 342 -41.22 36.73 -44.56
C SER A 342 -40.81 37.18 -45.96
N SER A 343 -39.51 37.38 -46.21
CA SER A 343 -38.92 37.72 -47.51
C SER A 343 -38.58 36.51 -48.40
N ALA A 344 -38.75 35.27 -47.92
CA ALA A 344 -38.38 34.06 -48.65
C ALA A 344 -39.53 33.48 -49.48
N ASP A 345 -39.17 32.78 -50.57
CA ASP A 345 -40.11 32.09 -51.46
C ASP A 345 -40.97 31.04 -50.75
N LYS A 346 -42.10 30.64 -51.37
CA LYS A 346 -43.05 29.61 -50.88
C LYS A 346 -42.37 28.30 -50.40
N TYR A 347 -41.16 28.01 -50.87
CA TYR A 347 -40.35 26.85 -50.50
C TYR A 347 -39.86 26.87 -49.04
N ASN A 348 -39.50 28.02 -48.46
CA ASN A 348 -39.07 28.10 -47.05
C ASN A 348 -40.22 27.73 -46.10
N SER A 349 -41.42 28.27 -46.35
CA SER A 349 -42.62 27.95 -45.56
C SER A 349 -42.98 26.46 -45.64
N LYS A 350 -42.94 25.87 -46.84
CA LYS A 350 -43.16 24.43 -47.03
C LYS A 350 -42.08 23.58 -46.34
N GLY A 351 -40.84 24.08 -46.32
CA GLY A 351 -39.73 23.47 -45.59
C GLY A 351 -39.97 23.43 -44.09
N CYS A 352 -40.42 24.54 -43.48
CA CYS A 352 -40.74 24.59 -42.06
C CYS A 352 -41.83 23.57 -41.69
N GLU A 353 -42.92 23.51 -42.45
CA GLU A 353 -43.99 22.54 -42.18
C GLU A 353 -43.51 21.08 -42.35
N THR A 354 -42.64 20.83 -43.32
CA THR A 354 -42.06 19.49 -43.53
C THR A 354 -41.18 19.10 -42.35
N LEU A 355 -40.21 19.94 -41.97
CA LEU A 355 -39.31 19.68 -40.84
C LEU A 355 -40.08 19.49 -39.54
N LYS A 356 -41.13 20.29 -39.30
CA LYS A 356 -42.00 20.17 -38.14
C LYS A 356 -42.69 18.80 -38.07
N ARG A 357 -43.19 18.30 -39.21
CA ARG A 357 -43.85 16.99 -39.29
C ARG A 357 -42.86 15.84 -39.09
N THR A 358 -41.64 15.96 -39.63
CA THR A 358 -40.66 14.87 -39.66
C THR A 358 -39.65 14.89 -38.48
N ILE A 359 -39.74 15.86 -37.57
CA ILE A 359 -38.78 16.01 -36.45
C ILE A 359 -38.66 14.73 -35.60
N ARG A 360 -39.78 14.09 -35.25
CA ARG A 360 -39.80 12.84 -34.46
C ARG A 360 -39.30 11.63 -35.25
N GLU A 361 -39.54 11.59 -36.56
CA GLU A 361 -39.02 10.54 -37.45
C GLU A 361 -37.49 10.57 -37.52
N ASN A 362 -36.87 11.71 -37.15
CA ASN A 362 -35.42 11.89 -37.09
C ASN A 362 -34.88 11.84 -35.65
N HIS A 363 -35.66 11.31 -34.70
CA HIS A 363 -35.27 11.13 -33.30
C HIS A 363 -34.89 12.42 -32.56
N ILE A 364 -35.38 13.57 -33.02
CA ILE A 364 -35.23 14.85 -32.31
C ILE A 364 -36.49 15.05 -31.46
N GLU A 365 -36.32 14.99 -30.14
CA GLU A 365 -37.40 15.16 -29.16
C GLU A 365 -37.29 16.51 -28.48
N VAL A 366 -38.36 17.29 -28.54
CA VAL A 366 -38.44 18.63 -27.93
C VAL A 366 -39.84 18.82 -27.35
N VAL A 367 -39.97 19.67 -26.34
CA VAL A 367 -41.24 20.05 -25.71
C VAL A 367 -42.22 20.54 -26.77
N ASN A 368 -41.77 21.41 -27.66
CA ASN A 368 -42.57 21.91 -28.76
C ASN A 368 -41.71 22.34 -29.96
N CYS A 369 -42.29 22.26 -31.16
CA CYS A 369 -41.71 22.72 -32.41
C CYS A 369 -42.62 23.79 -33.03
N VAL A 370 -42.12 25.03 -33.11
CA VAL A 370 -42.86 26.21 -33.53
C VAL A 370 -42.28 26.80 -34.81
N ILE A 371 -43.15 27.37 -35.65
CA ILE A 371 -42.74 28.07 -36.87
C ILE A 371 -42.94 29.56 -36.60
N ALA A 372 -41.88 30.34 -36.69
CA ALA A 372 -41.90 31.78 -36.43
C ALA A 372 -40.89 32.48 -37.32
N ASP A 373 -41.19 33.73 -37.70
CA ASP A 373 -40.21 34.62 -38.30
C ASP A 373 -39.37 35.27 -37.20
N CYS A 374 -38.12 34.82 -37.08
CA CYS A 374 -37.19 35.35 -36.08
C CYS A 374 -36.83 36.83 -36.30
N SER A 375 -37.09 37.40 -37.48
CA SER A 375 -36.92 38.83 -37.77
C SER A 375 -38.14 39.68 -37.41
N ASN A 376 -39.29 39.05 -37.14
CA ASN A 376 -40.51 39.72 -36.73
C ASN A 376 -40.59 39.75 -35.19
N PRO A 377 -40.53 40.94 -34.55
CA PRO A 377 -40.55 41.05 -33.09
C PRO A 377 -41.81 40.45 -32.45
N ASP A 378 -42.97 40.53 -33.09
CA ASP A 378 -44.22 40.01 -32.53
C ASP A 378 -44.24 38.47 -32.51
N GLN A 379 -43.76 37.85 -33.59
CA GLN A 379 -43.66 36.38 -33.66
C GLN A 379 -42.55 35.85 -32.76
N ALA A 380 -41.39 36.51 -32.70
CA ALA A 380 -40.32 36.17 -31.76
C ALA A 380 -40.82 36.22 -30.30
N ASN A 381 -41.56 37.27 -29.94
CA ASN A 381 -42.16 37.37 -28.62
C ASN A 381 -43.20 36.28 -28.35
N GLN A 382 -44.01 35.84 -29.32
CA GLN A 382 -44.92 34.71 -29.13
C GLN A 382 -44.20 33.40 -28.80
N VAL A 383 -43.02 33.17 -29.40
CA VAL A 383 -42.16 32.04 -29.03
C VAL A 383 -41.70 32.17 -27.58
N LEU A 384 -41.28 33.36 -27.17
CA LEU A 384 -40.87 33.61 -25.79
C LEU A 384 -42.03 33.42 -24.80
N GLU A 385 -43.21 33.97 -25.06
CA GLU A 385 -44.44 33.77 -24.26
C GLU A 385 -44.70 32.27 -24.02
N LEU A 386 -44.65 31.46 -25.07
CA LEU A 386 -44.84 30.00 -24.97
C LEU A 386 -43.81 29.32 -24.05
N ILE A 387 -42.55 29.77 -24.09
CA ILE A 387 -41.48 29.23 -23.23
C ILE A 387 -41.67 29.69 -21.79
N LEU A 388 -42.10 30.94 -21.56
CA LEU A 388 -42.37 31.47 -20.22
C LEU A 388 -43.52 30.71 -19.54
N ASP A 389 -44.63 30.47 -20.25
CA ASP A 389 -45.73 29.65 -19.73
C ASP A 389 -45.27 28.24 -19.37
N TYR A 390 -44.39 27.65 -20.18
CA TYR A 390 -43.84 26.33 -19.90
C TYR A 390 -42.94 26.35 -18.66
N LEU A 391 -41.97 27.27 -18.60
CA LEU A 391 -41.03 27.42 -17.49
C LEU A 391 -41.78 27.56 -16.17
N VAL A 392 -42.73 28.48 -16.11
CA VAL A 392 -43.51 28.80 -14.91
C VAL A 392 -44.27 27.58 -14.37
N ASN A 393 -44.63 26.62 -15.21
CA ASN A 393 -45.39 25.43 -14.82
C ASN A 393 -44.54 24.18 -14.61
N ASN A 394 -43.30 24.13 -15.10
CA ASN A 394 -42.50 22.88 -15.13
C ASN A 394 -41.09 23.01 -14.53
N ILE A 395 -40.55 24.22 -14.36
CA ILE A 395 -39.14 24.37 -13.97
C ILE A 395 -38.82 23.79 -12.59
N GLU A 396 -39.75 23.84 -11.62
CA GLU A 396 -39.54 23.25 -10.29
C GLU A 396 -39.36 21.71 -10.36
N ASP A 397 -40.11 21.03 -11.23
CA ASP A 397 -39.99 19.58 -11.46
C ASP A 397 -38.68 19.25 -12.19
N LEU A 398 -38.34 20.03 -13.23
CA LEU A 398 -37.08 19.89 -13.97
C LEU A 398 -35.86 20.11 -13.06
N ASP A 399 -35.91 21.12 -12.19
CA ASP A 399 -34.87 21.40 -11.21
C ASP A 399 -34.71 20.24 -10.23
N SER A 400 -35.83 19.70 -9.72
CA SER A 400 -35.84 18.56 -8.80
C SER A 400 -35.24 17.30 -9.44
N LYS A 401 -35.69 16.93 -10.65
CA LYS A 401 -35.14 15.79 -11.42
C LYS A 401 -33.65 15.96 -11.69
N TYR A 402 -33.25 17.16 -12.13
CA TYR A 402 -31.86 17.46 -12.43
C TYR A 402 -30.98 17.37 -11.18
N ALA A 403 -31.42 17.94 -10.06
CA ALA A 403 -30.73 17.86 -8.77
C ALA A 403 -30.66 16.41 -8.23
N LYS A 404 -31.71 15.62 -8.43
CA LYS A 404 -31.78 14.22 -7.95
C LYS A 404 -30.70 13.34 -8.57
N ALA A 405 -30.40 13.52 -9.85
CA ALA A 405 -29.30 12.81 -10.51
C ALA A 405 -27.93 13.06 -9.84
N TYR A 406 -27.68 14.25 -9.31
CA TYR A 406 -26.45 14.55 -8.57
C TYR A 406 -26.48 13.96 -7.17
N GLN A 407 -27.61 14.05 -6.46
CA GLN A 407 -27.78 13.43 -5.15
C GLN A 407 -27.56 11.92 -5.21
N ASP A 408 -28.11 11.23 -6.20
CA ASP A 408 -27.96 9.79 -6.36
C ASP A 408 -26.48 9.38 -6.56
N HIS A 409 -25.70 10.20 -7.27
CA HIS A 409 -24.25 9.98 -7.40
C HIS A 409 -23.49 10.17 -6.08
N ILE A 410 -23.88 11.15 -5.27
CA ILE A 410 -23.31 11.35 -3.92
C ILE A 410 -23.71 10.19 -3.01
N ASP A 411 -24.94 9.70 -3.07
CA ASP A 411 -25.42 8.56 -2.28
C ASP A 411 -24.68 7.25 -2.64
N ILE A 412 -24.33 7.06 -3.91
CA ILE A 412 -23.45 5.97 -4.34
C ILE A 412 -22.04 6.16 -3.76
N LEU A 413 -21.48 7.37 -3.85
CA LEU A 413 -20.15 7.67 -3.32
C LEU A 413 -20.07 7.44 -1.80
N HIS A 414 -21.09 7.85 -1.05
CA HIS A 414 -21.21 7.61 0.39
C HIS A 414 -21.12 6.12 0.75
N ARG A 415 -21.85 5.26 0.03
CA ARG A 415 -21.85 3.80 0.23
C ARG A 415 -20.50 3.16 -0.08
N ASP A 416 -19.84 3.64 -1.14
CA ASP A 416 -18.53 3.13 -1.53
C ASP A 416 -17.45 3.56 -0.52
N LEU A 417 -17.53 4.80 -0.02
CA LEU A 417 -16.68 5.28 1.08
C LEU A 417 -16.88 4.45 2.34
N ASP A 418 -18.13 4.22 2.76
CA ASP A 418 -18.45 3.42 3.94
C ASP A 418 -17.86 2.01 3.81
N THR A 419 -18.05 1.36 2.65
CA THR A 419 -17.51 0.03 2.38
C THR A 419 -15.98 -0.03 2.56
N ASP A 420 -15.24 0.92 2.02
CA ASP A 420 -13.77 0.95 2.13
C ASP A 420 -13.28 1.40 3.52
N LEU A 421 -14.00 2.29 4.21
CA LEU A 421 -13.73 2.64 5.61
C LEU A 421 -13.97 1.45 6.55
N GLN A 422 -14.98 0.62 6.28
CA GLN A 422 -15.20 -0.63 7.02
C GLN A 422 -14.07 -1.63 6.79
N LYS A 423 -13.55 -1.77 5.56
CA LYS A 423 -12.33 -2.57 5.31
C LYS A 423 -11.13 -2.01 6.06
N ALA A 424 -10.95 -0.69 6.04
CA ALA A 424 -9.89 0.02 6.76
C ALA A 424 -9.93 -0.21 8.29
N SER A 425 -11.14 -0.33 8.87
CA SER A 425 -11.31 -0.64 10.29
C SER A 425 -10.76 -2.02 10.67
N LYS A 426 -10.80 -2.98 9.75
CA LYS A 426 -10.35 -4.36 9.95
C LYS A 426 -8.90 -4.58 9.52
N ALA A 427 -8.33 -3.67 8.73
CA ALA A 427 -7.01 -3.85 8.13
C ALA A 427 -5.86 -3.99 9.15
N LEU A 428 -5.99 -3.36 10.32
CA LEU A 428 -5.05 -3.45 11.44
C LEU A 428 -5.62 -4.25 12.63
N ALA A 429 -6.66 -5.08 12.41
CA ALA A 429 -7.16 -5.97 13.45
C ALA A 429 -6.05 -6.96 13.87
N GLY A 430 -5.80 -7.09 15.17
CA GLY A 430 -4.69 -7.91 15.70
C GLY A 430 -3.29 -7.30 15.56
N PHE A 431 -3.13 -6.17 14.86
CA PHE A 431 -1.82 -5.50 14.80
C PHE A 431 -1.45 -4.91 16.15
N GLY A 432 -0.30 -5.31 16.70
CA GLY A 432 0.08 -4.92 18.05
C GLY A 432 -0.58 -5.75 19.15
N ASP A 433 -1.31 -6.83 18.81
CA ASP A 433 -1.78 -7.81 19.79
C ASP A 433 -0.62 -8.67 20.28
N GLU A 434 -0.15 -8.27 21.45
CA GLU A 434 0.96 -8.89 22.15
C GLU A 434 0.66 -10.33 22.60
N ASP A 435 -0.58 -10.63 22.97
CA ASP A 435 -0.97 -11.95 23.46
C ASP A 435 -1.06 -12.94 22.30
N GLN A 436 -1.65 -12.54 21.17
CA GLN A 436 -1.69 -13.37 19.97
C GLN A 436 -0.27 -13.67 19.46
N LEU A 437 0.57 -12.64 19.32
CA LEU A 437 1.96 -12.81 18.88
C LEU A 437 2.73 -13.75 19.82
N PHE A 438 2.50 -13.65 21.13
CA PHE A 438 3.13 -14.53 22.10
C PHE A 438 2.70 -15.98 21.93
N VAL A 439 1.40 -16.24 21.75
CA VAL A 439 0.87 -17.60 21.55
C VAL A 439 1.49 -18.25 20.30
N GLU A 440 1.56 -17.49 19.20
CA GLU A 440 2.16 -17.96 17.94
C GLU A 440 3.65 -18.28 18.11
N ARG A 441 4.43 -17.34 18.65
CA ARG A 441 5.88 -17.53 18.87
C ARG A 441 6.20 -18.63 19.87
N PHE A 442 5.41 -18.74 20.94
CA PHE A 442 5.58 -19.81 21.92
C PHE A 442 5.34 -21.19 21.30
N LYS A 443 4.32 -21.32 20.44
CA LYS A 443 4.05 -22.57 19.71
C LYS A 443 5.21 -22.94 18.80
N GLU A 444 5.68 -22.01 17.96
CA GLU A 444 6.84 -22.24 17.07
C GLU A 444 8.09 -22.64 17.85
N PHE A 445 8.37 -21.96 18.96
CA PHE A 445 9.48 -22.29 19.85
C PHE A 445 9.35 -23.70 20.42
N LYS A 446 8.17 -24.07 20.95
CA LYS A 446 7.95 -25.39 21.54
C LYS A 446 8.12 -26.50 20.52
N GLU A 447 7.59 -26.33 19.31
CA GLU A 447 7.75 -27.29 18.22
C GLU A 447 9.24 -27.46 17.85
N GLU A 448 9.97 -26.35 17.62
CA GLU A 448 11.40 -26.40 17.25
C GLU A 448 12.27 -26.98 18.38
N LEU A 449 12.01 -26.62 19.63
CA LEU A 449 12.72 -27.14 20.80
C LEU A 449 12.56 -28.66 20.89
N SER A 450 11.33 -29.15 20.75
CA SER A 450 11.00 -30.57 20.85
C SER A 450 11.68 -31.36 19.72
N ASP A 451 11.52 -30.90 18.48
CA ASP A 451 12.15 -31.50 17.30
C ASP A 451 13.68 -31.55 17.40
N SER A 452 14.30 -30.46 17.85
CA SER A 452 15.74 -30.34 17.93
C SER A 452 16.33 -31.24 19.01
N LEU A 453 15.69 -31.29 20.18
CA LEU A 453 16.11 -32.16 21.28
C LEU A 453 15.86 -33.64 20.95
N GLU A 454 14.74 -33.99 20.32
CA GLU A 454 14.48 -35.36 19.87
C GLU A 454 15.51 -35.82 18.83
N LYS A 455 15.86 -34.97 17.85
CA LYS A 455 16.91 -35.28 16.86
C LYS A 455 18.25 -35.50 17.56
N PHE A 456 18.58 -34.67 18.55
CA PHE A 456 19.81 -34.81 19.32
C PHE A 456 19.83 -36.10 20.15
N LEU A 457 18.73 -36.44 20.83
CA LEU A 457 18.59 -37.68 21.58
C LEU A 457 18.69 -38.91 20.67
N LYS A 458 18.05 -38.89 19.50
CA LYS A 458 18.15 -39.97 18.49
C LYS A 458 19.59 -40.15 18.00
N LYS A 459 20.34 -39.06 17.81
CA LYS A 459 21.78 -39.11 17.46
C LYS A 459 22.59 -39.81 18.55
N LEU A 460 22.43 -39.41 19.81
CA LEU A 460 23.15 -40.04 20.92
C LEU A 460 22.74 -41.49 21.15
N ARG A 461 21.45 -41.83 20.97
CA ARG A 461 20.97 -43.22 21.02
C ARG A 461 21.65 -44.11 19.98
N LYS A 462 21.83 -43.62 18.74
CA LYS A 462 22.53 -44.34 17.68
C LYS A 462 24.01 -44.58 18.03
N ASN A 463 24.62 -43.61 18.70
CA ASN A 463 26.04 -43.65 19.07
C ASN A 463 26.30 -44.27 20.45
N ARG A 464 25.28 -44.74 21.16
CA ARG A 464 25.42 -45.19 22.56
C ARG A 464 26.39 -46.37 22.74
N GLU A 465 26.45 -47.27 21.75
CA GLU A 465 27.34 -48.44 21.76
C GLU A 465 28.66 -48.17 21.01
N THR A 466 28.97 -46.90 20.71
CA THR A 466 30.22 -46.53 20.04
C THR A 466 31.30 -46.18 21.05
N VAL A 467 32.54 -46.47 20.69
CA VAL A 467 33.72 -46.13 21.50
C VAL A 467 33.78 -44.62 21.73
N ASP A 468 33.86 -44.20 22.99
CA ASP A 468 34.04 -42.79 23.33
C ASP A 468 35.45 -42.33 22.94
N PRO A 469 35.58 -41.29 22.10
CA PRO A 469 36.88 -40.87 21.59
C PRO A 469 37.79 -40.27 22.66
N TYR A 470 37.23 -39.60 23.67
CA TYR A 470 38.01 -38.94 24.72
C TYR A 470 38.58 -39.95 25.70
N PHE A 471 37.74 -40.90 26.13
CA PHE A 471 38.17 -41.99 26.98
C PHE A 471 39.13 -42.92 26.26
N LYS A 472 38.88 -43.26 24.99
CA LYS A 472 39.82 -44.06 24.17
C LYS A 472 41.20 -43.41 24.07
N ALA A 473 41.26 -42.11 23.81
CA ALA A 473 42.52 -41.38 23.73
C ALA A 473 43.31 -41.44 25.05
N LYS A 474 42.61 -41.36 26.20
CA LYS A 474 43.23 -41.53 27.52
C LYS A 474 43.67 -42.97 27.78
N VAL A 475 42.85 -43.97 27.46
CA VAL A 475 43.25 -45.39 27.54
C VAL A 475 44.51 -45.65 26.72
N ASP A 476 44.59 -45.15 25.48
CA ASP A 476 45.76 -45.30 24.63
C ASP A 476 47.01 -44.61 25.20
N THR A 477 46.83 -43.44 25.83
CA THR A 477 47.90 -42.72 26.51
C THR A 477 48.43 -43.53 27.70
N VAL A 478 47.53 -44.09 28.51
CA VAL A 478 47.88 -44.93 29.67
C VAL A 478 48.58 -46.22 29.21
N MET A 479 48.08 -46.88 28.15
CA MET A 479 48.71 -48.09 27.62
C MET A 479 50.12 -47.85 27.09
N LYS A 480 50.34 -46.72 26.40
CA LYS A 480 51.67 -46.31 25.96
C LYS A 480 52.59 -46.06 27.17
N ALA A 481 52.09 -45.37 28.20
CA ALA A 481 52.85 -45.09 29.42
C ALA A 481 53.30 -46.39 30.11
N CYS A 482 52.41 -47.37 30.29
CA CYS A 482 52.75 -48.68 30.86
C CYS A 482 53.80 -49.45 30.03
N GLN A 483 53.86 -49.24 28.72
CA GLN A 483 54.87 -49.87 27.86
C GLN A 483 56.24 -49.16 27.93
N SER A 484 56.24 -47.82 27.96
CA SER A 484 57.47 -47.02 27.99
C SER A 484 58.12 -46.93 29.37
N ASP A 485 57.32 -47.08 30.43
CA ASP A 485 57.74 -46.98 31.83
C ASP A 485 57.24 -48.21 32.61
N PRO A 486 57.84 -49.39 32.41
CA PRO A 486 57.34 -50.64 32.98
C PRO A 486 57.56 -50.76 34.49
N GLY A 487 58.33 -49.86 35.12
CA GLY A 487 58.70 -49.97 36.53
C GLY A 487 59.59 -51.17 36.88
N ILE A 488 60.24 -51.77 35.88
CA ILE A 488 61.17 -52.90 36.04
C ILE A 488 62.60 -52.36 36.17
N PRO A 489 63.33 -52.63 37.25
CA PRO A 489 64.70 -52.16 37.40
C PRO A 489 65.64 -52.74 36.33
N ALA A 490 66.64 -51.95 35.91
CA ALA A 490 67.74 -52.43 35.08
C ALA A 490 68.54 -53.50 35.82
N LEU A 491 69.33 -54.31 35.10
CA LEU A 491 70.13 -55.36 35.73
C LEU A 491 70.97 -54.78 36.86
N GLU A 492 71.81 -53.76 36.63
CA GLU A 492 72.69 -53.22 37.67
C GLU A 492 71.92 -52.78 38.94
N GLU A 493 70.71 -52.27 38.77
CA GLU A 493 69.85 -51.83 39.87
C GLU A 493 69.23 -53.01 40.63
N ILE A 494 68.89 -54.13 39.97
CA ILE A 494 68.47 -55.37 40.66
C ILE A 494 69.59 -55.85 41.60
N GLU A 495 70.85 -55.80 41.15
CA GLU A 495 71.97 -56.29 41.95
C GLU A 495 72.33 -55.34 43.10
N ARG A 496 72.22 -54.03 42.87
CA ARG A 496 72.32 -53.04 43.93
C ARG A 496 71.24 -53.25 44.99
N GLN A 497 69.97 -53.39 44.59
CA GLN A 497 68.85 -53.61 45.52
C GLN A 497 69.01 -54.91 46.31
N ARG A 498 69.53 -55.96 45.68
CA ARG A 498 69.84 -57.23 46.35
C ARG A 498 70.76 -57.03 47.54
N THR A 499 71.86 -56.32 47.34
CA THR A 499 72.87 -56.09 48.38
C THR A 499 72.38 -55.08 49.42
N ASP A 500 71.86 -53.95 48.97
CA ASP A 500 71.62 -52.77 49.81
C ASP A 500 70.29 -52.81 50.57
N ARG A 501 69.25 -53.45 50.01
CA ARG A 501 67.89 -53.44 50.58
C ARG A 501 67.39 -54.81 51.01
N PHE A 502 67.86 -55.87 50.37
CA PHE A 502 67.28 -57.20 50.50
C PHE A 502 68.26 -58.27 50.99
N GLY A 503 69.35 -57.85 51.66
CA GLY A 503 70.24 -58.71 52.44
C GLY A 503 70.94 -59.81 51.63
N GLY A 504 71.19 -59.57 50.34
CA GLY A 504 71.83 -60.51 49.43
C GLY A 504 70.89 -61.50 48.73
N SER A 505 69.57 -61.46 48.99
CA SER A 505 68.62 -62.43 48.43
C SER A 505 67.97 -61.93 47.14
N TYR A 506 68.24 -62.62 46.02
CA TYR A 506 67.53 -62.37 44.76
C TYR A 506 66.02 -62.58 44.92
N ARG A 507 65.61 -63.57 45.74
CA ARG A 507 64.20 -63.83 46.05
C ARG A 507 63.57 -62.59 46.65
N SER A 508 64.09 -62.07 47.76
CA SER A 508 63.55 -60.87 48.42
C SER A 508 63.57 -59.62 47.52
N THR A 509 64.57 -59.51 46.64
CA THR A 509 64.66 -58.44 45.63
C THR A 509 63.54 -58.51 44.60
N TYR A 510 63.18 -59.72 44.16
CA TYR A 510 62.03 -59.95 43.29
C TYR A 510 60.70 -59.53 43.96
N TYR A 511 60.45 -59.91 45.21
CA TYR A 511 59.27 -59.47 45.98
C TYR A 511 59.19 -57.93 46.07
N GLY A 512 60.31 -57.28 46.40
CA GLY A 512 60.39 -55.81 46.47
C GLY A 512 60.16 -55.12 45.13
N SER A 513 60.70 -55.70 44.05
CA SER A 513 60.56 -55.18 42.68
C SER A 513 59.12 -55.32 42.16
N ILE A 514 58.41 -56.38 42.54
CA ILE A 514 56.97 -56.53 42.26
C ILE A 514 56.17 -55.39 42.91
N ALA A 515 56.45 -55.06 44.17
CA ALA A 515 55.75 -53.99 44.88
C ALA A 515 56.02 -52.61 44.25
N ALA A 516 57.27 -52.35 43.84
CA ALA A 516 57.64 -51.12 43.13
C ALA A 516 56.97 -51.03 41.75
N MET A 517 56.96 -52.12 40.98
CA MET A 517 56.29 -52.20 39.69
C MET A 517 54.78 -51.96 39.83
N ARG A 518 54.14 -52.53 40.85
CA ARG A 518 52.72 -52.30 41.16
C ARG A 518 52.44 -50.81 41.43
N ALA A 519 53.27 -50.16 42.24
CA ALA A 519 53.13 -48.74 42.54
C ALA A 519 53.32 -47.86 41.29
N ASN A 520 54.27 -48.20 40.42
CA ASN A 520 54.50 -47.47 39.18
C ASN A 520 53.33 -47.60 38.22
N LEU A 521 52.87 -48.84 37.98
CA LEU A 521 51.72 -49.11 37.11
C LEU A 521 50.47 -48.38 37.61
N SER A 522 50.16 -48.42 38.91
CA SER A 522 49.01 -47.71 39.49
C SER A 522 48.98 -46.22 39.17
N LYS A 523 50.15 -45.55 39.15
CA LYS A 523 50.23 -44.11 38.88
C LYS A 523 49.72 -43.73 37.49
N HIS A 524 49.97 -44.56 36.47
CA HIS A 524 49.57 -44.24 35.10
C HIS A 524 48.04 -44.21 34.93
N PHE A 525 47.30 -45.05 35.65
CA PHE A 525 45.85 -45.16 35.53
C PHE A 525 45.06 -44.02 36.20
N LEU A 526 45.71 -43.16 37.01
CA LEU A 526 45.05 -42.03 37.69
C LEU A 526 44.44 -41.01 36.71
N SER A 527 45.01 -40.87 35.51
CA SER A 527 44.56 -39.91 34.49
C SER A 527 43.34 -40.35 33.68
N LEU A 528 42.81 -41.56 33.90
CA LEU A 528 41.66 -42.07 33.16
C LEU A 528 40.38 -41.25 33.39
N ASN A 529 40.23 -40.65 34.57
CA ASN A 529 39.07 -39.84 34.92
C ASN A 529 38.94 -38.57 34.07
N GLU A 530 40.06 -37.99 33.63
CA GLU A 530 40.06 -36.81 32.76
C GLU A 530 39.30 -37.07 31.44
N GLY A 531 39.44 -38.28 30.87
CA GLY A 531 38.76 -38.65 29.63
C GLY A 531 37.24 -38.77 29.80
N LEU A 532 36.81 -39.29 30.96
CA LEU A 532 35.39 -39.38 31.33
C LEU A 532 34.78 -37.99 31.52
N GLN A 533 35.46 -37.12 32.26
CA GLN A 533 35.01 -35.74 32.48
C GLN A 533 34.92 -34.95 31.17
N GLN A 534 35.90 -35.10 30.29
CA GLN A 534 35.89 -34.42 28.98
C GLN A 534 34.71 -34.86 28.11
N SER A 535 34.33 -36.13 28.16
CA SER A 535 33.16 -36.66 27.43
C SER A 535 31.84 -36.01 27.90
N VAL A 536 31.69 -35.80 29.21
CA VAL A 536 30.52 -35.12 29.80
C VAL A 536 30.54 -33.62 29.53
N GLU A 537 31.70 -32.97 29.60
CA GLU A 537 31.81 -31.54 29.30
C GLU A 537 31.45 -31.26 27.83
N GLN A 538 31.90 -32.14 26.92
CA GLN A 538 31.50 -32.08 25.52
C GLN A 538 29.98 -32.23 25.34
N LEU A 539 29.32 -33.10 26.12
CA LEU A 539 27.87 -33.20 26.11
C LEU A 539 27.20 -31.87 26.49
N LYS A 540 27.67 -31.20 27.55
CA LYS A 540 27.12 -29.90 27.99
C LYS A 540 27.23 -28.84 26.90
N SER A 541 28.37 -28.79 26.22
CA SER A 541 28.59 -27.93 25.04
C SER A 541 27.63 -28.25 23.89
N GLU A 542 27.48 -29.53 23.54
CA GLU A 542 26.58 -29.95 22.46
C GLU A 542 25.11 -29.59 22.75
N VAL A 543 24.64 -29.80 23.98
CA VAL A 543 23.27 -29.43 24.39
C VAL A 543 23.06 -27.93 24.34
N THR A 544 24.03 -27.16 24.84
CA THR A 544 23.98 -25.69 24.78
C THR A 544 23.89 -25.21 23.35
N ASN A 545 24.66 -25.80 22.43
CA ASN A 545 24.58 -25.47 21.02
C ASN A 545 23.21 -25.78 20.41
N VAL A 546 22.52 -26.84 20.85
CA VAL A 546 21.14 -27.10 20.41
C VAL A 546 20.20 -25.98 20.87
N LEU A 547 20.28 -25.57 22.14
CA LEU A 547 19.40 -24.55 22.72
C LEU A 547 19.66 -23.14 22.17
N VAL A 548 20.92 -22.76 22.01
CA VAL A 548 21.33 -21.44 21.52
C VAL A 548 21.00 -21.24 20.04
N ASN A 549 21.05 -22.30 19.24
CA ASN A 549 20.83 -22.23 17.79
C ASN A 549 19.36 -22.39 17.36
N LEU A 550 18.41 -22.44 18.31
CA LEU A 550 16.98 -22.40 18.00
C LEU A 550 16.64 -21.08 17.30
N LYS A 551 16.16 -21.17 16.06
CA LYS A 551 15.86 -19.99 15.23
C LYS A 551 14.56 -19.31 15.63
N LYS A 552 13.64 -20.04 16.27
CA LYS A 552 12.35 -19.56 16.73
C LYS A 552 12.34 -19.24 18.22
N GLY A 553 13.37 -19.65 18.96
CA GLY A 553 13.45 -19.52 20.41
C GLY A 553 14.55 -18.62 20.97
N HIS A 554 15.49 -18.16 20.13
CA HIS A 554 16.68 -17.34 20.44
C HIS A 554 17.15 -17.29 21.92
N LEU A 555 17.20 -18.44 22.60
CA LEU A 555 17.54 -18.49 24.03
C LEU A 555 18.98 -18.01 24.27
N GLY A 556 19.83 -18.10 23.24
CA GLY A 556 21.19 -17.54 23.24
C GLY A 556 21.28 -16.03 23.36
N ASN A 557 20.18 -15.28 23.24
CA ASN A 557 20.13 -13.83 23.49
C ASN A 557 20.01 -13.49 24.98
N LEU A 558 19.68 -14.47 25.84
CA LEU A 558 19.54 -14.25 27.28
C LEU A 558 20.89 -13.98 27.96
N THR A 559 21.98 -14.51 27.41
CA THR A 559 23.35 -14.34 27.93
C THR A 559 24.39 -14.46 26.82
N LYS A 560 25.58 -13.89 27.04
CA LYS A 560 26.74 -14.06 26.15
C LYS A 560 27.53 -15.34 26.47
N GLU A 561 27.31 -15.94 27.63
CA GLU A 561 27.98 -17.19 28.02
C GLU A 561 27.58 -18.34 27.09
N ARG A 562 28.52 -19.25 26.83
CA ARG A 562 28.38 -20.39 25.92
C ARG A 562 28.90 -21.65 26.61
N ASP A 563 28.75 -22.78 25.92
CA ASP A 563 29.11 -24.10 26.45
C ASP A 563 28.44 -24.36 27.80
N ALA A 564 29.05 -25.15 28.67
CA ALA A 564 28.45 -25.51 29.94
C ALA A 564 28.08 -24.27 30.79
N LYS A 565 28.82 -23.15 30.72
CA LYS A 565 28.50 -21.91 31.46
C LYS A 565 27.12 -21.35 31.15
N PHE A 566 26.62 -21.54 29.92
CA PHE A 566 25.25 -21.16 29.57
C PHE A 566 24.22 -21.87 30.45
N LEU A 567 24.44 -23.16 30.73
CA LEU A 567 23.55 -23.94 31.60
C LEU A 567 23.55 -23.38 33.02
N GLY A 568 24.71 -23.00 33.55
CA GLY A 568 24.82 -22.33 34.85
C GLY A 568 24.02 -21.03 34.92
N VAL A 569 24.17 -20.15 33.91
CA VAL A 569 23.40 -18.90 33.83
C VAL A 569 21.90 -19.17 33.73
N MET A 570 21.48 -20.16 32.94
CA MET A 570 20.07 -20.54 32.84
C MET A 570 19.53 -21.06 34.17
N THR A 571 20.31 -21.85 34.90
CA THR A 571 19.95 -22.33 36.25
C THR A 571 19.69 -21.15 37.20
N GLU A 572 20.62 -20.22 37.32
CA GLU A 572 20.46 -19.02 38.18
C GLU A 572 19.23 -18.19 37.77
N LEU A 573 19.01 -18.06 36.47
CA LEU A 573 17.97 -17.22 35.93
C LEU A 573 16.58 -17.86 36.09
N LEU A 574 16.47 -19.20 36.01
CA LEU A 574 15.25 -19.95 36.29
C LEU A 574 14.96 -20.01 37.80
N ASP A 575 15.99 -20.16 38.64
CA ASP A 575 15.90 -20.14 40.11
C ASP A 575 15.34 -18.80 40.63
N LYS A 576 15.81 -17.68 40.06
CA LYS A 576 15.28 -16.33 40.34
C LYS A 576 13.75 -16.24 40.20
N TYR A 577 13.15 -17.00 39.27
CA TYR A 577 11.69 -17.01 39.04
C TYR A 577 10.98 -18.20 39.69
N ASN A 578 11.67 -18.97 40.54
CA ASN A 578 11.15 -20.18 41.17
C ASN A 578 10.53 -21.14 40.13
N ASN A 579 11.20 -21.30 38.99
CA ASN A 579 10.71 -22.06 37.84
C ASN A 579 11.21 -23.50 37.88
N GLN A 580 10.34 -24.48 37.64
CA GLN A 580 10.70 -25.90 37.77
C GLN A 580 11.69 -26.40 36.71
N LEU A 581 11.86 -25.68 35.59
CA LEU A 581 12.88 -25.99 34.58
C LEU A 581 14.30 -25.93 35.15
N GLU A 582 14.49 -25.10 36.17
CA GLU A 582 15.75 -24.92 36.90
C GLU A 582 16.40 -26.27 37.21
N LEU A 583 15.65 -27.20 37.81
CA LEU A 583 16.15 -28.50 38.22
C LEU A 583 16.72 -29.32 37.05
N GLY A 584 16.11 -29.22 35.86
CA GLY A 584 16.64 -29.86 34.65
C GLY A 584 18.00 -29.27 34.25
N PHE A 585 18.08 -27.94 34.17
CA PHE A 585 19.32 -27.22 33.85
C PHE A 585 20.42 -27.45 34.88
N ARG A 586 20.10 -27.43 36.19
CA ARG A 586 21.04 -27.72 37.28
C ARG A 586 21.56 -29.15 37.21
N THR A 587 20.68 -30.12 37.01
CA THR A 587 21.06 -31.54 36.89
C THR A 587 22.08 -31.76 35.77
N LEU A 588 21.89 -31.14 34.60
CA LEU A 588 22.84 -31.24 33.50
C LEU A 588 24.13 -30.45 33.80
N TRP A 589 24.03 -29.24 34.34
CA TRP A 589 25.18 -28.39 34.67
C TRP A 589 26.12 -29.05 35.68
N GLU A 590 25.57 -29.61 36.75
CA GLU A 590 26.29 -30.26 37.84
C GLU A 590 26.70 -31.70 37.51
N SER A 591 26.26 -32.26 36.38
CA SER A 591 26.58 -33.62 36.00
C SER A 591 28.10 -33.83 35.92
N GLN A 592 28.57 -34.83 36.65
CA GLN A 592 29.93 -35.32 36.65
C GLN A 592 29.90 -36.84 36.65
N VAL A 593 30.93 -37.44 36.07
CA VAL A 593 31.11 -38.88 36.02
C VAL A 593 32.43 -39.20 36.70
N SER A 594 32.39 -40.02 37.75
CA SER A 594 33.58 -40.59 38.37
C SER A 594 33.40 -42.09 38.49
N TYR A 595 34.10 -42.83 37.63
CA TYR A 595 34.21 -44.29 37.70
C TYR A 595 35.54 -44.72 38.34
N GLU A 596 36.27 -43.80 38.96
CA GLU A 596 37.57 -44.07 39.58
C GLU A 596 37.47 -45.25 40.53
N GLY A 597 36.47 -45.28 41.42
CA GLY A 597 36.29 -46.38 42.37
C GLY A 597 36.04 -47.76 41.73
N LEU A 598 35.43 -47.82 40.54
CA LEU A 598 35.08 -49.08 39.87
C LEU A 598 36.19 -49.55 38.92
N ILE A 599 36.69 -48.65 38.07
CA ILE A 599 37.74 -48.96 37.09
C ILE A 599 39.07 -49.19 37.81
N ILE A 600 39.44 -48.35 38.78
CA ILE A 600 40.70 -48.53 39.54
C ILE A 600 40.62 -49.79 40.39
N HIS A 601 39.46 -50.13 40.96
CA HIS A 601 39.28 -51.40 41.68
C HIS A 601 39.52 -52.60 40.76
N SER A 602 38.91 -52.64 39.57
CA SER A 602 39.13 -53.72 38.61
C SER A 602 40.58 -53.81 38.13
N ILE A 603 41.24 -52.66 37.88
CA ILE A 603 42.67 -52.63 37.55
C ILE A 603 43.50 -53.16 38.72
N ARG A 604 43.16 -52.76 39.95
CA ARG A 604 43.88 -53.19 41.15
C ARG A 604 43.73 -54.68 41.41
N GLN A 605 42.56 -55.24 41.15
CA GLN A 605 42.33 -56.68 41.23
C GLN A 605 43.28 -57.44 40.29
N HIS A 606 43.50 -56.97 39.06
CA HIS A 606 44.50 -57.58 38.18
C HIS A 606 45.92 -57.48 38.75
N PHE A 607 46.25 -56.40 39.45
CA PHE A 607 47.54 -56.27 40.12
C PHE A 607 47.70 -57.24 41.28
N ASP A 608 46.64 -57.47 42.05
CA ASP A 608 46.71 -58.39 43.19
C ASP A 608 46.72 -59.85 42.69
N ASP A 609 45.95 -60.20 41.65
CA ASP A 609 45.90 -61.55 41.06
C ASP A 609 47.17 -61.94 40.27
N GLU A 610 47.80 -60.98 39.57
CA GLU A 610 48.92 -61.28 38.66
C GLU A 610 50.28 -60.88 39.20
N LEU A 611 50.34 -59.86 40.06
CA LEU A 611 51.58 -59.43 40.68
C LEU A 611 51.69 -60.01 42.09
N GLU A 612 51.33 -61.29 42.25
CA GLU A 612 51.44 -62.01 43.51
C GLU A 612 52.77 -62.79 43.58
N PRO A 613 53.54 -62.69 44.68
CA PRO A 613 54.90 -63.22 44.69
C PRO A 613 55.03 -64.75 44.82
N ASP A 614 53.95 -65.46 45.18
CA ASP A 614 53.99 -66.89 45.54
C ASP A 614 53.92 -67.86 44.36
N LEU A 615 54.03 -67.36 43.12
CA LEU A 615 54.31 -68.14 41.92
C LEU A 615 55.67 -68.88 41.95
N ILE A 616 56.42 -68.81 43.04
CA ILE A 616 57.68 -69.56 43.25
C ILE A 616 57.43 -71.06 43.50
N ASN A 617 56.23 -71.48 43.91
CA ASN A 617 56.00 -72.89 44.28
C ASN A 617 55.67 -73.85 43.12
N ASN A 618 55.51 -73.37 41.88
CA ASN A 618 55.02 -74.22 40.77
C ASN A 618 56.03 -74.49 39.64
N ASN A 619 57.35 -74.32 39.87
CA ASN A 619 58.38 -74.74 38.90
C ASN A 619 59.52 -75.56 39.52
N THR A 620 59.22 -76.42 40.49
CA THR A 620 59.85 -77.76 40.47
C THR A 620 59.16 -78.55 39.36
N LEU A 621 59.48 -78.24 38.10
CA LEU A 621 59.15 -79.11 36.98
C LEU A 621 59.98 -80.38 37.18
N SER A 622 59.40 -81.35 37.88
CA SER A 622 59.82 -82.74 37.83
C SER A 622 59.61 -83.22 36.39
N ILE A 623 60.58 -82.97 35.52
CA ILE A 623 60.71 -83.70 34.28
C ILE A 623 61.29 -85.06 34.67
N THR A 624 60.42 -86.04 34.86
CA THR A 624 60.83 -87.44 34.74
C THR A 624 61.17 -87.69 33.28
N ASN A 625 62.46 -87.66 32.95
CA ASN A 625 62.98 -88.46 31.85
C ASN A 625 64.25 -89.17 32.35
N SER A 626 64.21 -90.47 32.15
CA SER A 626 65.13 -91.53 32.56
C SER A 626 66.59 -91.27 32.20
N GLU A 627 67.47 -91.79 33.08
CA GLU A 627 68.88 -92.13 32.83
C GLU A 627 69.89 -90.97 32.75
N SER A 628 70.08 -90.25 33.86
CA SER A 628 71.38 -90.01 34.49
C SER A 628 71.23 -88.99 35.63
N GLY A 629 71.54 -89.42 36.86
CA GLY A 629 71.29 -88.64 38.08
C GLY A 629 72.19 -87.42 38.24
N LYS A 630 71.80 -86.28 37.67
CA LYS A 630 72.17 -84.92 38.10
C LYS A 630 70.97 -83.98 37.93
N SER A 631 70.34 -83.59 39.03
CA SER A 631 69.38 -82.47 39.05
C SER A 631 70.14 -81.16 38.84
N GLN A 632 69.95 -80.49 37.71
CA GLN A 632 70.31 -79.08 37.57
C GLN A 632 69.21 -78.25 38.24
N VAL A 633 69.49 -77.70 39.42
CA VAL A 633 68.68 -76.61 39.99
C VAL A 633 69.15 -75.34 39.28
N GLU A 634 68.29 -74.68 38.50
CA GLU A 634 68.60 -73.36 37.94
C GLU A 634 68.79 -72.37 39.11
N GLU A 635 69.99 -71.78 39.22
CA GLU A 635 70.27 -70.75 40.22
C GLU A 635 69.45 -69.49 39.91
N PHE A 636 68.64 -69.07 40.88
CA PHE A 636 67.88 -67.83 40.83
C PHE A 636 68.84 -66.62 40.82
N ASN A 637 69.01 -66.01 39.64
CA ASN A 637 69.97 -64.92 39.41
C ASN A 637 69.30 -63.63 38.92
N GLN A 638 70.09 -62.58 38.76
CA GLN A 638 69.66 -61.24 38.33
C GLN A 638 68.87 -61.22 37.00
N GLN A 639 69.27 -62.05 36.03
CA GLN A 639 68.60 -62.15 34.73
C GLN A 639 67.23 -62.83 34.88
N GLU A 640 67.15 -63.85 35.73
CA GLU A 640 65.90 -64.56 35.99
C GLU A 640 64.88 -63.68 36.73
N VAL A 641 65.32 -62.85 37.67
CA VAL A 641 64.48 -61.82 38.30
C VAL A 641 63.90 -60.88 37.25
N LYS A 642 64.74 -60.36 36.33
CA LYS A 642 64.30 -59.45 35.27
C LYS A 642 63.32 -60.11 34.30
N ASN A 643 63.63 -61.31 33.80
CA ASN A 643 62.80 -62.05 32.86
C ASN A 643 61.40 -62.32 33.44
N ARG A 644 61.32 -62.70 34.73
CA ARG A 644 60.05 -62.93 35.41
C ARG A 644 59.24 -61.65 35.59
N LEU A 645 59.87 -60.55 36.00
CA LEU A 645 59.20 -59.25 36.10
C LEU A 645 58.64 -58.80 34.74
N GLU A 646 59.39 -58.99 33.65
CA GLU A 646 58.93 -58.68 32.29
C GLU A 646 57.74 -59.54 31.86
N ALA A 647 57.73 -60.83 32.21
CA ALA A 647 56.62 -61.74 31.93
C ALA A 647 55.35 -61.35 32.71
N LEU A 648 55.47 -61.07 34.02
CA LEU A 648 54.34 -60.62 34.85
C LEU A 648 53.82 -59.26 34.39
N HIS A 649 54.71 -58.32 34.07
CA HIS A 649 54.34 -57.02 33.52
C HIS A 649 53.51 -57.15 32.23
N LYS A 650 53.99 -57.94 31.25
CA LYS A 650 53.25 -58.17 30.00
C LYS A 650 51.87 -58.77 30.29
N LYS A 651 51.79 -59.76 31.18
CA LYS A 651 50.54 -60.44 31.54
C LYS A 651 49.53 -59.47 32.17
N VAL A 652 49.95 -58.68 33.16
CA VAL A 652 49.07 -57.75 33.87
C VAL A 652 48.62 -56.59 32.98
N VAL A 653 49.50 -56.05 32.13
CA VAL A 653 49.15 -54.98 31.19
C VAL A 653 48.14 -55.46 30.14
N ILE A 654 48.28 -56.70 29.64
CA ILE A 654 47.28 -57.31 28.73
C ILE A 654 45.91 -57.41 29.41
N LYS A 655 45.84 -57.88 30.66
CA LYS A 655 44.58 -57.97 31.41
C LYS A 655 43.95 -56.60 31.69
N CYS A 656 44.76 -55.61 32.08
CA CYS A 656 44.29 -54.24 32.25
C CYS A 656 43.72 -53.68 30.94
N LYS A 657 44.36 -53.98 29.81
CA LYS A 657 43.86 -53.59 28.49
C LYS A 657 42.54 -54.25 28.12
N GLN A 658 42.42 -55.56 28.31
CA GLN A 658 41.17 -56.28 28.06
C GLN A 658 40.02 -55.70 28.88
N THR A 659 40.29 -55.31 30.13
CA THR A 659 39.30 -54.65 30.99
C THR A 659 38.94 -53.28 30.45
N LEU A 660 39.93 -52.43 30.16
CA LEU A 660 39.65 -51.07 29.66
C LEU A 660 38.97 -51.07 28.29
N ASP A 661 39.27 -52.05 27.42
CA ASP A 661 38.63 -52.23 26.11
C ASP A 661 37.12 -52.51 26.26
N GLN A 662 36.70 -53.22 27.33
CA GLN A 662 35.27 -53.44 27.65
C GLN A 662 34.57 -52.16 28.10
N TRP A 663 35.31 -51.21 28.67
CA TRP A 663 34.76 -49.94 29.19
C TRP A 663 34.73 -48.82 28.14
N LEU A 664 35.23 -49.04 26.93
CA LEU A 664 35.35 -48.00 25.92
C LEU A 664 34.01 -47.41 25.46
N THR A 665 32.91 -48.13 25.62
CA THR A 665 31.55 -47.69 25.23
C THR A 665 30.76 -47.08 26.39
N GLU A 666 31.14 -47.35 27.64
CA GLU A 666 30.44 -46.88 28.85
C GLU A 666 30.21 -45.36 28.87
N PRO A 667 31.20 -44.49 28.54
CA PRO A 667 30.98 -43.04 28.56
C PRO A 667 29.92 -42.58 27.56
N SER A 668 29.85 -43.22 26.39
CA SER A 668 28.82 -42.97 25.37
C SER A 668 27.42 -43.32 25.87
N GLN A 669 27.28 -44.42 26.63
CA GLN A 669 26.01 -44.81 27.24
C GLN A 669 25.61 -43.82 28.34
N VAL A 670 26.54 -43.42 29.20
CA VAL A 670 26.31 -42.44 30.27
C VAL A 670 25.88 -41.09 29.71
N ARG A 671 26.52 -40.61 28.65
CA ARG A 671 26.09 -39.39 27.95
C ARG A 671 24.63 -39.48 27.49
N TYR A 672 24.23 -40.63 26.93
CA TYR A 672 22.85 -40.87 26.50
C TYR A 672 21.87 -40.86 27.68
N PHE A 673 22.23 -41.40 28.84
CA PHE A 673 21.38 -41.36 30.03
C PHE A 673 21.25 -39.96 30.62
N ILE A 674 22.37 -39.22 30.76
CA ILE A 674 22.37 -37.85 31.28
C ILE A 674 21.47 -36.94 30.43
N ILE A 675 21.56 -37.03 29.09
CA ILE A 675 20.70 -36.22 28.21
C ILE A 675 19.24 -36.67 28.27
N GLY A 676 18.97 -37.97 28.45
CA GLY A 676 17.62 -38.50 28.63
C GLY A 676 16.96 -37.87 29.85
N GLU A 677 17.66 -37.88 30.99
CA GLU A 677 17.19 -37.29 32.25
C GLU A 677 16.94 -35.77 32.11
N PHE A 678 17.85 -35.05 31.44
CA PHE A 678 17.64 -33.64 31.13
C PHE A 678 16.37 -33.42 30.32
N PHE A 679 16.20 -34.18 29.24
CA PHE A 679 15.07 -34.04 28.33
C PHE A 679 13.74 -34.36 29.02
N ASP A 680 13.70 -35.44 29.79
CA ASP A 680 12.51 -35.82 30.57
C ASP A 680 12.08 -34.69 31.50
N ARG A 681 13.03 -34.00 32.14
CA ARG A 681 12.75 -32.88 33.05
C ARG A 681 12.30 -31.60 32.37
N ILE A 682 12.82 -31.27 31.19
CA ILE A 682 12.49 -30.01 30.51
C ILE A 682 11.38 -30.11 29.47
N HIS A 683 10.98 -31.35 29.11
CA HIS A 683 10.02 -31.61 28.04
C HIS A 683 8.84 -32.50 28.46
N TYR A 684 9.06 -33.59 29.21
CA TYR A 684 7.99 -34.55 29.56
C TYR A 684 7.46 -34.44 31.00
N ALA A 685 8.17 -33.73 31.89
CA ALA A 685 7.73 -33.52 33.26
C ALA A 685 6.35 -32.85 33.31
N LYS A 686 5.57 -33.20 34.32
CA LYS A 686 4.23 -32.64 34.52
C LYS A 686 4.29 -31.11 34.59
N ASP A 687 3.36 -30.43 33.93
CA ASP A 687 3.21 -28.97 33.92
C ASP A 687 4.40 -28.19 33.32
N ILE A 688 5.38 -28.86 32.72
CA ILE A 688 6.61 -28.21 32.21
C ILE A 688 6.35 -27.30 31.01
N GLY A 689 5.30 -27.57 30.23
CA GLY A 689 4.83 -26.68 29.17
C GLY A 689 4.43 -25.31 29.73
N ASP A 690 3.71 -25.30 30.84
CA ASP A 690 3.28 -24.07 31.51
C ASP A 690 4.45 -23.34 32.19
N GLN A 691 5.46 -24.07 32.65
CA GLN A 691 6.70 -23.50 33.19
C GLN A 691 7.47 -22.73 32.11
N TRP A 692 7.64 -23.31 30.92
CA TRP A 692 8.21 -22.60 29.77
C TRP A 692 7.39 -21.36 29.41
N ARG A 693 6.05 -21.52 29.35
CA ARG A 693 5.14 -20.42 28.99
C ARG A 693 5.24 -19.26 29.98
N THR A 694 5.22 -19.57 31.27
CA THR A 694 5.27 -18.57 32.35
C THR A 694 6.60 -17.82 32.35
N PHE A 695 7.70 -18.54 32.14
CA PHE A 695 9.04 -17.94 32.05
C PHE A 695 9.17 -17.00 30.85
N LEU A 696 8.81 -17.48 29.65
CA LEU A 696 8.96 -16.72 28.42
C LEU A 696 7.97 -15.55 28.29
N ARG A 697 6.88 -15.54 29.08
CA ARG A 697 5.91 -14.42 29.09
C ARG A 697 6.40 -13.20 29.88
N LYS A 698 7.46 -13.33 30.68
CA LYS A 698 8.06 -12.20 31.42
C LYS A 698 8.68 -11.22 30.44
N GLU A 699 8.34 -9.94 30.54
CA GLU A 699 8.77 -8.90 29.59
C GLU A 699 10.30 -8.84 29.40
N GLU A 700 11.05 -8.91 30.50
CA GLU A 700 12.52 -8.87 30.50
C GLU A 700 13.20 -10.09 29.84
N ILE A 701 12.45 -11.19 29.67
CA ILE A 701 12.86 -12.42 29.00
C ILE A 701 12.36 -12.40 27.55
N ARG A 702 11.06 -12.19 27.38
CA ARG A 702 10.35 -12.16 26.10
C ARG A 702 10.99 -11.22 25.09
N SER A 703 11.28 -9.99 25.51
CA SER A 703 11.88 -8.95 24.65
C SER A 703 13.32 -9.24 24.22
N LYS A 704 14.03 -10.12 24.93
CA LYS A 704 15.38 -10.59 24.55
C LYS A 704 15.31 -11.82 23.63
N VAL A 705 14.36 -12.71 23.93
CA VAL A 705 14.11 -13.92 23.16
C VAL A 705 13.48 -13.61 21.80
N TRP A 706 12.54 -12.69 21.75
CA TRP A 706 11.86 -12.27 20.51
C TRP A 706 11.95 -10.75 20.37
N PRO A 707 12.94 -10.23 19.61
CA PRO A 707 13.16 -8.80 19.41
C PRO A 707 11.93 -8.04 18.88
N GLU A 708 11.03 -8.70 18.16
CA GLU A 708 9.77 -8.14 17.67
C GLU A 708 8.87 -7.59 18.79
N PHE A 709 8.98 -8.10 20.02
CA PHE A 709 8.22 -7.56 21.16
C PHE A 709 8.71 -6.16 21.59
N GLN A 710 9.95 -5.78 21.25
CA GLN A 710 10.42 -4.42 21.49
C GLN A 710 9.71 -3.40 20.59
N ARG A 711 9.32 -3.81 19.38
CA ARG A 711 8.62 -2.96 18.39
C ARG A 711 7.11 -2.85 18.64
N LEU A 712 6.54 -3.64 19.56
CA LEU A 712 5.10 -3.62 19.86
C LEU A 712 4.59 -2.27 20.34
N LYS A 713 5.41 -1.49 21.07
CA LYS A 713 5.02 -0.14 21.50
C LYS A 713 4.78 0.79 20.30
N GLU A 714 5.67 0.74 19.32
CA GLU A 714 5.54 1.48 18.07
C GLU A 714 4.31 1.01 17.29
N HIS A 715 4.08 -0.30 17.22
CA HIS A 715 2.90 -0.87 16.55
C HIS A 715 1.58 -0.44 17.21
N LYS A 716 1.50 -0.42 18.54
CA LYS A 716 0.32 0.05 19.28
C LYS A 716 0.06 1.54 19.04
N GLN A 717 1.10 2.37 19.03
CA GLN A 717 0.97 3.79 18.70
C GLN A 717 0.45 3.98 17.26
N ILE A 718 1.03 3.26 16.31
CA ILE A 718 0.60 3.26 14.90
C ILE A 718 -0.88 2.88 14.77
N GLN A 719 -1.31 1.81 15.46
CA GLN A 719 -2.69 1.36 15.44
C GLN A 719 -3.64 2.43 15.99
N GLN A 720 -3.24 3.11 17.07
CA GLN A 720 -4.04 4.18 17.67
C GLN A 720 -4.14 5.41 16.75
N GLU A 721 -3.05 5.81 16.11
CA GLU A 721 -3.07 6.90 15.12
C GLU A 721 -3.97 6.57 13.93
N TRP A 722 -3.87 5.34 13.41
CA TRP A 722 -4.74 4.85 12.34
C TRP A 722 -6.22 4.88 12.74
N GLN A 723 -6.56 4.36 13.91
CA GLN A 723 -7.92 4.38 14.43
C GLN A 723 -8.46 5.80 14.60
N ASN A 724 -7.65 6.73 15.11
CA ASN A 724 -8.05 8.12 15.27
C ASN A 724 -8.38 8.80 13.93
N LEU A 725 -7.52 8.62 12.91
CA LEU A 725 -7.78 9.15 11.56
C LEU A 725 -9.00 8.50 10.92
N LEU A 726 -9.15 7.18 11.10
CA LEU A 726 -10.27 6.44 10.58
C LEU A 726 -11.60 6.89 11.20
N GLN A 727 -11.64 7.10 12.52
CA GLN A 727 -12.83 7.60 13.21
C GLN A 727 -13.24 8.99 12.71
N LYS A 728 -12.26 9.88 12.46
CA LYS A 728 -12.54 11.18 11.82
C LYS A 728 -13.14 11.03 10.42
N ALA A 729 -12.64 10.08 9.62
CA ALA A 729 -13.17 9.82 8.28
C ALA A 729 -14.59 9.25 8.33
N ILE A 730 -14.86 8.30 9.24
CA ILE A 730 -16.19 7.71 9.46
C ILE A 730 -17.18 8.77 9.95
N SER A 731 -16.81 9.58 10.95
CA SER A 731 -17.67 10.65 11.45
C SER A 731 -17.95 11.74 10.41
N SER A 732 -17.03 11.91 9.45
CA SER A 732 -17.19 12.83 8.32
C SER A 732 -17.93 12.19 7.15
N ASN A 733 -18.26 10.90 7.18
CA ASN A 733 -19.04 10.24 6.13
C ASN A 733 -20.45 9.94 6.65
N THR A 734 -21.27 10.97 6.83
CA THR A 734 -22.66 10.80 7.29
C THR A 734 -23.63 11.12 6.16
N LEU A 735 -24.68 10.29 6.02
CA LEU A 735 -25.68 10.46 4.96
C LEU A 735 -26.37 11.83 5.04
N GLU A 736 -26.76 12.25 6.24
CA GLU A 736 -27.43 13.55 6.47
C GLU A 736 -26.58 14.74 5.99
N SER A 737 -25.27 14.71 6.21
CA SER A 737 -24.36 15.78 5.79
C SER A 737 -24.08 15.80 4.28
N MET A 738 -24.50 14.74 3.57
CA MET A 738 -24.37 14.59 2.11
C MET A 738 -25.69 14.81 1.36
N GLN A 739 -26.77 15.10 2.07
CA GLN A 739 -28.08 15.35 1.48
C GLN A 739 -28.35 16.84 1.33
N PHE A 740 -28.62 17.27 0.08
CA PHE A 740 -29.08 18.63 -0.23
C PHE A 740 -30.52 18.64 -0.79
N LEU A 741 -31.07 17.46 -1.07
CA LEU A 741 -32.49 17.23 -1.33
C LEU A 741 -33.18 16.71 -0.08
N ASN A 742 -34.44 17.11 0.09
CA ASN A 742 -35.31 16.64 1.18
C ASN A 742 -35.88 15.25 0.93
#